data_AF-A0A0S2FBE8-F1
#
_entry.id   AF-A0A0S2FBE8-F1
#
_cell.length_a   1.000
_cell.length_b   1.000
_cell.length_c   1.000
_cell.angle_alpha   90.00
_cell.angle_beta   90.00
_cell.angle_gamma   90.00
#
_symmetry.space_group_name_H-M   'P 1'
#
loop_
_entity.id
_entity.type
_entity.pdbx_description
1 polymer ?
#
loop_
_entity_poly.entity_id
_entity_poly.type
_entity_poly.pdbx_seq_one_letter_code
_entity_poly.pdbx_strand_id
1 'polypeptide(L)'
;MANQATSPGLNAFRDTLSGASVVVCGCGPSLLHLPQPQRFVSIGVNDVGRLFDPTYLVVLNPRQQFKHDRFGYIEQSNAQALFTQLELGRVRPPVVRFRLGQYAGTETGADDALHYTQNSPYVAVCLAAYMGAQRIGLIGVDFTDDHFFAATGRHALAARLKEIDGQYGKLAAALGRRGIELLNLSAISRLNSLPRAQIDAQGEWSRDPATLHRLPAPTTTPIPGPTSARPRAPARNPAMKVAIERRTAGLVGDLFETLAVSVAALGHTVSRDPRATARNPRVLSIVWNGRGHSLLGPALFCEHGWLPRADYQISPRGINADSHAAPFVWDGQPLTAEQDAALEQRLAAIKSTGFSGYYQYMQANREHRIDLPAQFLLVPLQIESDTNIIRHAPSSLRTMQALIDHVSRLDPPWPVIFKQHPADARTRNRHLRLQLRRKQDLLWPQTRGNIHEMLRSGACRGILTLNSNVAHDGLLWDVPAIVLGRNVWPRSGAIKPFLTEAPRDWALLAESAASADGIACRRAYAQHLIAHQCSLGEAADPQRVAALLELALRERPLAPTGTVIPRVLPRSAARKAAPIPAPSLPTLNVVAENKGWLFEHWKQALAAAAPPGYRVAATQKPLPQAEAWIFLRAREAARSPDPMRSVVQLHDMSGAETYRRGGARAEVARCGGLVLAHPDQQAILAASGIDLSKRQWIVRPVGWSEAAPAPPNEDAVPVLAWVGRPANQQGRDVSGLTEFIAAVQRATSPMRIKLVGERLDAAAASLRRAGIDCTVMGLSQCPLSRCAEWIGRFDGVVVSSASDCGPWPLFDAVRAGVPVVATRVGWAEQLLGDGRCGHLVDGIDTMASAIDAVLAQRSHWRARRLVLPPQCPEFGMAAWVEANLQLAVALATGGERAVA
;
A
#
# COMPACT_ATOMS: atom_id res chain seq x y z
N MET A 1 0.50 48.06 -15.69
CA MET A 1 1.80 47.48 -15.31
C MET A 1 1.95 47.62 -13.81
N ALA A 2 1.63 46.57 -13.05
CA ALA A 2 1.85 46.55 -11.60
C ALA A 2 3.21 45.87 -11.35
N ASN A 3 4.09 46.56 -10.64
CA ASN A 3 5.44 46.12 -10.28
C ASN A 3 5.47 44.66 -9.80
N GLN A 4 6.09 43.78 -10.58
CA GLN A 4 6.57 42.49 -10.06
C GLN A 4 7.77 42.80 -9.16
N ALA A 5 7.51 42.95 -7.86
CA ALA A 5 8.56 42.88 -6.86
C ALA A 5 9.28 41.53 -7.05
N THR A 6 10.57 41.59 -7.34
CA THR A 6 11.44 40.42 -7.51
C THR A 6 11.35 39.57 -6.25
N SER A 7 10.79 38.36 -6.35
CA SER A 7 10.71 37.42 -5.23
C SER A 7 12.11 37.18 -4.64
N PRO A 8 12.28 37.25 -3.31
CA PRO A 8 13.57 37.04 -2.67
C PRO A 8 14.10 35.63 -2.98
N GLY A 9 15.38 35.54 -3.37
CA GLY A 9 16.08 34.27 -3.53
C GLY A 9 16.43 33.62 -2.19
N LEU A 10 16.85 32.35 -2.20
CA LEU A 10 17.18 31.59 -0.98
C LEU A 10 18.17 32.33 -0.05
N ASN A 11 19.17 33.02 -0.62
CA ASN A 11 20.15 33.82 0.12
C ASN A 11 19.55 34.86 1.07
N ALA A 12 18.38 35.42 0.76
CA ALA A 12 17.73 36.40 1.62
C ALA A 12 17.28 35.82 2.98
N PHE A 13 17.25 34.49 3.10
CA PHE A 13 16.85 33.77 4.31
C PHE A 13 18.02 33.20 5.10
N ARG A 14 19.26 33.34 4.60
CA ARG A 14 20.46 32.85 5.29
C ARG A 14 20.59 33.52 6.67
N ASP A 15 20.77 32.72 7.70
CA ASP A 15 20.96 33.17 9.11
C ASP A 15 19.82 34.03 9.71
N THR A 16 18.65 34.10 9.07
CA THR A 16 17.48 34.88 9.56
C THR A 16 16.82 34.34 10.83
N LEU A 17 17.07 33.08 11.16
CA LEU A 17 16.64 32.37 12.38
C LEU A 17 17.84 32.03 13.28
N SER A 18 18.92 32.81 13.20
CA SER A 18 20.11 32.63 14.04
C SER A 18 19.75 32.56 15.52
N GLY A 19 20.13 31.46 16.19
CA GLY A 19 19.85 31.24 17.62
C GLY A 19 18.45 30.69 17.92
N ALA A 20 17.55 30.55 16.95
CA ALA A 20 16.18 30.11 17.19
C ALA A 20 16.04 28.59 17.36
N SER A 21 14.98 28.18 18.07
CA SER A 21 14.48 26.79 18.05
C SER A 21 13.39 26.66 16.99
N VAL A 22 13.60 25.78 16.02
CA VAL A 22 12.72 25.59 14.86
C VAL A 22 12.12 24.19 14.86
N VAL A 23 10.80 24.09 14.70
CA VAL A 23 10.11 22.80 14.57
C VAL A 23 9.89 22.47 13.10
N VAL A 24 10.49 21.38 12.63
CA VAL A 24 10.25 20.85 11.29
C VAL A 24 9.07 19.88 11.35
N CYS A 25 8.00 20.25 10.65
CA CYS A 25 6.71 19.58 10.71
C CYS A 25 6.51 18.74 9.45
N GLY A 26 6.66 17.44 9.61
CA GLY A 26 6.30 16.43 8.64
C GLY A 26 4.78 16.24 8.52
N CYS A 27 4.41 15.13 7.90
CA CYS A 27 3.03 14.81 7.56
C CYS A 27 2.52 13.54 8.26
N GLY A 28 3.20 13.11 9.32
CA GLY A 28 2.91 11.90 10.08
C GLY A 28 2.00 12.14 11.30
N PRO A 29 1.37 11.09 11.84
CA PRO A 29 0.40 11.20 12.94
C PRO A 29 0.92 11.89 14.20
N SER A 30 2.23 11.81 14.51
CA SER A 30 2.79 12.44 15.72
C SER A 30 2.68 13.96 15.72
N LEU A 31 2.44 14.58 14.56
CA LEU A 31 2.20 16.02 14.48
C LEU A 31 0.97 16.46 15.27
N LEU A 32 0.00 15.57 15.48
CA LEU A 32 -1.15 15.83 16.37
C LEU A 32 -0.75 16.07 17.83
N HIS A 33 0.45 15.65 18.24
CA HIS A 33 0.94 15.81 19.60
C HIS A 33 1.68 17.13 19.81
N LEU A 34 1.78 18.00 18.79
CA LEU A 34 2.38 19.33 18.93
C LEU A 34 1.35 20.29 19.56
N PRO A 35 1.47 20.68 20.84
CA PRO A 35 0.51 21.58 21.46
C PRO A 35 0.68 23.00 20.89
N GLN A 36 -0.41 23.65 20.49
CA GLN A 36 -0.40 25.06 20.06
C GLN A 36 0.68 25.38 19.00
N PRO A 37 0.64 24.73 17.81
CA PRO A 37 1.73 24.81 16.82
C PRO A 37 2.07 26.24 16.36
N GLN A 38 1.14 27.19 16.50
CA GLN A 38 1.33 28.61 16.17
C GLN A 38 2.36 29.33 17.07
N ARG A 39 2.71 28.75 18.23
CA ARG A 39 3.70 29.33 19.16
C ARG A 39 5.15 29.07 18.76
N PHE A 40 5.39 28.17 17.80
CA PHE A 40 6.73 27.79 17.36
C PHE A 40 7.04 28.36 15.97
N VAL A 41 8.29 28.77 15.76
CA VAL A 41 8.81 28.94 14.41
C VAL A 41 8.84 27.57 13.75
N SER A 42 7.98 27.38 12.74
CA SER A 42 7.76 26.06 12.14
C SER A 42 8.06 26.06 10.65
N ILE A 43 8.77 25.02 10.20
CA ILE A 43 8.95 24.73 8.78
C ILE A 43 8.15 23.49 8.46
N GLY A 44 6.99 23.69 7.86
CA GLY A 44 6.12 22.62 7.42
C GLY A 44 6.53 22.08 6.05
N VAL A 45 6.14 20.85 5.73
CA VAL A 45 6.35 20.29 4.38
C VAL A 45 5.04 19.92 3.69
N ASN A 46 5.01 20.06 2.36
CA ASN A 46 3.92 19.62 1.50
C ASN A 46 2.56 20.19 1.97
N ASP A 47 1.56 19.36 2.18
CA ASP A 47 0.19 19.74 2.56
C ASP A 47 -0.04 19.74 4.08
N VAL A 48 1.00 20.03 4.89
CA VAL A 48 0.89 20.16 6.35
C VAL A 48 -0.15 21.19 6.79
N GLY A 49 -0.47 22.16 5.92
CA GLY A 49 -1.55 23.14 6.03
C GLY A 49 -2.93 22.55 6.33
N ARG A 50 -3.11 21.23 6.18
CA ARG A 50 -4.30 20.49 6.61
C ARG A 50 -4.54 20.50 8.13
N LEU A 51 -3.50 20.79 8.93
CA LEU A 51 -3.60 20.87 10.39
C LEU A 51 -3.46 22.30 10.91
N PHE A 52 -2.46 23.03 10.41
CA PHE A 52 -2.22 24.43 10.75
C PHE A 52 -1.32 25.05 9.67
N ASP A 53 -1.31 26.39 9.57
CA ASP A 53 -0.37 27.10 8.72
C ASP A 53 1.00 27.22 9.39
N PRO A 54 2.07 26.65 8.81
CA PRO A 54 3.42 26.79 9.35
C PRO A 54 3.99 28.18 9.07
N THR A 55 5.03 28.59 9.81
CA THR A 55 5.74 29.86 9.56
C THR A 55 6.34 29.89 8.14
N TYR A 56 6.97 28.79 7.74
CA TYR A 56 7.52 28.57 6.40
C TYR A 56 7.05 27.22 5.84
N LEU A 57 6.94 27.11 4.51
CA LEU A 57 6.47 25.89 3.85
C LEU A 57 7.47 25.39 2.81
N VAL A 58 7.80 24.09 2.83
CA VAL A 58 8.65 23.44 1.82
C VAL A 58 7.83 22.48 0.98
N VAL A 59 7.77 22.68 -0.34
CA VAL A 59 6.99 21.84 -1.26
C VAL A 59 7.90 21.29 -2.35
N LEU A 60 8.13 19.97 -2.34
CA LEU A 60 9.04 19.33 -3.30
C LEU A 60 8.34 18.42 -4.31
N ASN A 61 7.04 18.23 -4.14
CA ASN A 61 6.22 17.40 -5.01
C ASN A 61 5.48 18.29 -6.02
N PRO A 62 5.33 17.87 -7.28
CA PRO A 62 4.58 18.64 -8.27
C PRO A 62 3.08 18.56 -8.00
N ARG A 63 2.31 19.56 -8.48
CA ARG A 63 0.85 19.70 -8.26
C ARG A 63 0.09 18.39 -8.49
N GLN A 64 0.47 17.61 -9.50
CA GLN A 64 -0.22 16.36 -9.87
C GLN A 64 -0.04 15.23 -8.84
N GLN A 65 0.97 15.28 -7.96
CA GLN A 65 1.14 14.31 -6.87
C GLN A 65 0.18 14.58 -5.69
N PHE A 66 -0.34 15.81 -5.61
CA PHE A 66 -1.37 16.19 -4.63
C PHE A 66 -2.74 15.90 -5.21
N LYS A 67 -3.24 14.67 -4.97
CA LYS A 67 -4.59 14.27 -5.38
C LYS A 67 -5.66 15.00 -4.56
N HIS A 68 -6.82 15.20 -5.17
CA HIS A 68 -7.98 15.88 -4.56
C HIS A 68 -7.67 17.34 -4.19
N ASP A 69 -8.19 17.81 -3.06
CA ASP A 69 -8.04 19.18 -2.53
C ASP A 69 -6.69 19.42 -1.82
N ARG A 70 -5.81 18.41 -1.74
CA ARG A 70 -4.53 18.51 -1.00
C ARG A 70 -3.65 19.67 -1.46
N PHE A 71 -3.64 19.97 -2.76
CA PHE A 71 -2.89 21.12 -3.27
C PHE A 71 -3.51 22.46 -2.84
N GLY A 72 -4.82 22.51 -2.56
CA GLY A 72 -5.50 23.72 -2.10
C GLY A 72 -4.90 24.26 -0.80
N TYR A 73 -4.50 23.39 0.12
CA TYR A 73 -3.81 23.78 1.36
C TYR A 73 -2.42 24.37 1.13
N ILE A 74 -1.78 24.05 0.01
CA ILE A 74 -0.50 24.67 -0.40
C ILE A 74 -0.78 26.01 -1.08
N GLU A 75 -1.77 26.03 -1.97
CA GLU A 75 -2.17 27.21 -2.74
C GLU A 75 -2.67 28.36 -1.86
N GLN A 76 -3.35 28.04 -0.75
CA GLN A 76 -4.00 29.01 0.14
C GLN A 76 -3.24 29.26 1.46
N SER A 77 -2.08 28.60 1.66
CA SER A 77 -1.35 28.66 2.94
C SER A 77 -1.00 30.11 3.34
N ASN A 78 -1.05 30.37 4.64
CA ASN A 78 -0.61 31.64 5.25
C ASN A 78 0.88 31.65 5.61
N ALA A 79 1.69 30.72 5.10
CA ALA A 79 3.14 30.72 5.33
C ALA A 79 3.79 32.03 4.85
N GLN A 80 4.79 32.52 5.59
CA GLN A 80 5.50 33.75 5.24
C GLN A 80 6.30 33.61 3.94
N ALA A 81 6.78 32.41 3.64
CA ALA A 81 7.40 32.05 2.38
C ALA A 81 7.23 30.55 2.07
N LEU A 82 7.10 30.22 0.78
CA LEU A 82 7.06 28.86 0.26
C LEU A 82 8.32 28.56 -0.54
N PHE A 83 9.11 27.60 -0.07
CA PHE A 83 10.35 27.15 -0.68
C PHE A 83 10.09 25.95 -1.59
N THR A 84 10.51 26.04 -2.86
CA THR A 84 10.35 24.95 -3.82
C THR A 84 11.39 25.02 -4.94
N GLN A 85 11.66 23.87 -5.56
CA GLN A 85 12.41 23.74 -6.81
C GLN A 85 11.48 23.67 -8.04
N LEU A 86 10.15 23.69 -7.85
CA LEU A 86 9.15 23.41 -8.88
C LEU A 86 8.33 24.64 -9.28
N GLU A 87 7.89 24.65 -10.54
CA GLU A 87 6.84 25.56 -11.02
C GLU A 87 5.46 25.11 -10.51
N LEU A 88 5.02 25.71 -9.40
CA LEU A 88 3.75 25.35 -8.73
C LEU A 88 2.52 26.13 -9.26
N GLY A 89 2.74 27.17 -10.07
CA GLY A 89 1.69 28.10 -10.51
C GLY A 89 1.38 29.18 -9.46
N ARG A 90 0.19 29.78 -9.55
CA ARG A 90 -0.24 30.83 -8.62
C ARG A 90 -0.51 30.23 -7.24
N VAL A 91 0.21 30.70 -6.23
CA VAL A 91 0.03 30.37 -4.81
C VAL A 91 0.01 31.66 -4.00
N ARG A 92 -0.65 31.66 -2.85
CA ARG A 92 -0.77 32.81 -1.95
C ARG A 92 0.56 33.24 -1.31
N PRO A 93 1.39 32.35 -0.73
CA PRO A 93 2.63 32.77 -0.09
C PRO A 93 3.70 33.18 -1.13
N PRO A 94 4.61 34.11 -0.80
CA PRO A 94 5.77 34.42 -1.63
C PRO A 94 6.60 33.16 -1.92
N VAL A 95 6.91 32.91 -3.19
CA VAL A 95 7.65 31.72 -3.62
C VAL A 95 9.14 32.00 -3.69
N VAL A 96 9.92 31.20 -2.96
CA VAL A 96 11.39 31.22 -2.94
C VAL A 96 11.90 29.99 -3.69
N ARG A 97 12.66 30.21 -4.76
CA ARG A 97 13.22 29.13 -5.57
C ARG A 97 14.61 28.74 -5.11
N PHE A 98 14.86 27.44 -5.08
CA PHE A 98 16.17 26.86 -4.79
C PHE A 98 16.44 25.63 -5.65
N ARG A 99 17.72 25.27 -5.78
CA ARG A 99 18.18 24.05 -6.47
C ARG A 99 18.34 22.90 -5.48
N LEU A 100 18.00 21.69 -5.90
CA LEU A 100 18.34 20.51 -5.11
C LEU A 100 19.85 20.27 -5.21
N GLY A 101 20.53 20.26 -4.07
CA GLY A 101 21.97 19.99 -3.95
C GLY A 101 22.28 18.49 -4.02
N GLN A 102 23.31 18.05 -3.31
CA GLN A 102 23.69 16.63 -3.26
C GLN A 102 22.66 15.77 -2.51
N TYR A 103 22.37 14.58 -3.04
CA TYR A 103 21.55 13.57 -2.37
C TYR A 103 22.27 13.05 -1.10
N ALA A 104 21.59 13.10 0.04
CA ALA A 104 22.13 12.81 1.38
C ALA A 104 23.36 13.65 1.77
N GLY A 105 23.53 14.83 1.17
CA GLY A 105 24.55 15.80 1.56
C GLY A 105 24.25 16.41 2.93
N THR A 106 25.30 16.68 3.70
CA THR A 106 25.21 17.16 5.09
C THR A 106 25.85 18.52 5.32
N GLU A 107 26.56 19.04 4.32
CA GLU A 107 27.20 20.35 4.37
C GLU A 107 26.17 21.46 4.13
N THR A 108 26.51 22.71 4.41
CA THR A 108 25.68 23.82 3.93
C THR A 108 25.84 23.88 2.41
N GLY A 109 24.72 23.79 1.68
CA GLY A 109 24.75 23.88 0.22
C GLY A 109 25.31 25.22 -0.27
N ALA A 110 25.63 25.29 -1.56
CA ALA A 110 25.92 26.56 -2.23
C ALA A 110 24.76 27.55 -2.02
N ASP A 111 25.02 28.84 -2.24
CA ASP A 111 24.12 29.96 -1.94
C ASP A 111 22.66 29.81 -2.38
N ASP A 112 22.39 28.99 -3.39
CA ASP A 112 21.05 28.74 -3.92
C ASP A 112 20.61 27.25 -3.87
N ALA A 113 21.28 26.41 -3.08
CA ALA A 113 21.03 24.95 -3.06
C ALA A 113 20.77 24.36 -1.66
N LEU A 114 19.79 23.45 -1.59
CA LEU A 114 19.51 22.66 -0.39
C LEU A 114 19.67 21.17 -0.68
N HIS A 115 20.42 20.46 0.17
CA HIS A 115 20.58 19.01 0.07
C HIS A 115 19.26 18.28 0.32
N TYR A 116 19.12 17.09 -0.29
CA TYR A 116 17.86 16.38 -0.30
C TYR A 116 18.01 14.88 -0.08
N THR A 117 16.93 14.24 0.33
CA THR A 117 16.82 12.77 0.37
C THR A 117 15.48 12.36 -0.22
N GLN A 118 15.04 11.14 0.10
CA GLN A 118 13.79 10.57 -0.39
C GLN A 118 12.55 11.14 0.30
N ASN A 119 12.71 12.00 1.32
CA ASN A 119 11.60 12.64 2.03
C ASN A 119 11.81 14.16 2.13
N SER A 120 10.71 14.91 2.03
CA SER A 120 10.71 16.38 2.09
C SER A 120 11.15 16.96 3.45
N PRO A 121 10.88 16.34 4.62
CA PRO A 121 11.36 16.86 5.91
C PRO A 121 12.88 17.01 5.99
N TYR A 122 13.67 16.19 5.30
CA TYR A 122 15.12 16.34 5.27
C TYR A 122 15.56 17.70 4.69
N VAL A 123 14.90 18.14 3.61
CA VAL A 123 15.17 19.44 3.00
C VAL A 123 14.75 20.57 3.93
N ALA A 124 13.64 20.41 4.66
CA ALA A 124 13.22 21.39 5.66
C ALA A 124 14.20 21.49 6.83
N VAL A 125 14.84 20.40 7.26
CA VAL A 125 15.95 20.45 8.25
C VAL A 125 17.15 21.19 7.67
N CYS A 126 17.52 20.92 6.42
CA CYS A 126 18.62 21.66 5.76
C CYS A 126 18.30 23.15 5.63
N LEU A 127 17.05 23.50 5.33
CA LEU A 127 16.57 24.88 5.29
C LEU A 127 16.66 25.54 6.67
N ALA A 128 16.18 24.89 7.73
CA ALA A 128 16.29 25.42 9.09
C ALA A 128 17.75 25.70 9.49
N ALA A 129 18.67 24.78 9.16
CA ALA A 129 20.09 24.96 9.41
C ALA A 129 20.73 26.05 8.53
N TYR A 130 20.26 26.22 7.30
CA TYR A 130 20.68 27.32 6.40
C TYR A 130 20.20 28.68 6.90
N MET A 131 19.02 28.72 7.52
CA MET A 131 18.47 29.91 8.16
C MET A 131 19.09 30.19 9.53
N GLY A 132 20.03 29.38 10.03
CA GLY A 132 20.77 29.65 11.27
C GLY A 132 20.15 29.08 12.56
N ALA A 133 19.16 28.17 12.47
CA ALA A 133 18.54 27.58 13.66
C ALA A 133 19.59 26.92 14.58
N GLN A 134 19.50 27.19 15.89
CA GLN A 134 20.37 26.58 16.91
C GLN A 134 19.85 25.20 17.34
N ARG A 135 18.53 25.03 17.38
CA ARG A 135 17.86 23.76 17.70
C ARG A 135 16.78 23.46 16.67
N ILE A 136 16.75 22.23 16.18
CA ILE A 136 15.80 21.75 15.18
C ILE A 136 15.09 20.53 15.74
N GLY A 137 13.77 20.61 15.84
CA GLY A 137 12.91 19.56 16.38
C GLY A 137 12.10 18.93 15.27
N LEU A 138 12.22 17.63 15.07
CA LEU A 138 11.53 16.90 14.01
C LEU A 138 10.28 16.21 14.55
N ILE A 139 9.11 16.58 14.03
CA ILE A 139 7.81 15.99 14.40
C ILE A 139 6.96 15.72 13.16
N GLY A 140 6.06 14.74 13.19
CA GLY A 140 5.33 14.28 12.01
C GLY A 140 6.21 13.51 11.00
N VAL A 141 7.36 12.98 11.43
CA VAL A 141 8.28 12.20 10.59
C VAL A 141 8.43 10.79 11.17
N ASP A 142 7.34 10.02 11.05
CA ASP A 142 7.14 8.85 11.90
C ASP A 142 7.61 7.54 11.27
N PHE A 143 7.47 7.41 9.95
CA PHE A 143 7.70 6.18 9.19
C PHE A 143 6.96 4.94 9.73
N THR A 144 5.88 5.16 10.46
CA THR A 144 4.83 4.16 10.73
C THR A 144 4.15 3.77 9.41
N ASP A 145 3.41 2.68 9.41
CA ASP A 145 2.53 2.40 8.26
C ASP A 145 1.50 3.55 8.17
N ASP A 146 1.19 4.00 6.95
CA ASP A 146 0.29 5.12 6.62
C ASP A 146 0.87 6.57 6.68
N HIS A 147 0.37 7.46 5.81
CA HIS A 147 0.69 8.91 5.79
C HIS A 147 -0.50 9.75 6.27
N PHE A 148 -0.23 10.84 6.99
CA PHE A 148 -1.21 11.82 7.48
C PHE A 148 -2.29 11.22 8.37
N PHE A 149 -3.33 10.69 7.71
CA PHE A 149 -4.65 10.35 8.21
C PHE A 149 -5.36 9.39 7.25
N ALA A 150 -4.63 8.74 6.34
CA ALA A 150 -5.17 7.85 5.32
C ALA A 150 -4.38 6.55 5.27
N ALA A 151 -5.08 5.42 5.16
CA ALA A 151 -4.48 4.10 4.98
C ALA A 151 -3.85 3.99 3.59
N THR A 152 -2.68 4.61 3.39
CA THR A 152 -1.91 4.50 2.14
C THR A 152 -1.19 3.15 2.05
N GLY A 153 -1.28 2.32 3.09
CA GLY A 153 -0.52 1.09 3.25
C GLY A 153 0.90 1.39 3.73
N ARG A 154 1.75 0.35 3.73
CA ARG A 154 3.16 0.46 4.11
C ARG A 154 3.79 1.66 3.41
N HIS A 155 4.21 2.65 4.20
CA HIS A 155 4.79 3.89 3.69
C HIS A 155 5.85 3.53 2.65
N ALA A 156 5.84 4.15 1.45
CA ALA A 156 6.69 3.73 0.32
C ALA A 156 8.18 3.67 0.70
N LEU A 157 8.56 4.46 1.70
CA LEU A 157 9.90 4.55 2.27
C LEU A 157 10.14 3.66 3.51
N ALA A 158 9.15 2.95 4.07
CA ALA A 158 9.32 2.08 5.24
C ALA A 158 10.27 0.89 4.98
N ALA A 159 10.44 0.48 3.72
CA ALA A 159 11.46 -0.49 3.31
C ALA A 159 12.87 0.10 3.28
N ARG A 160 13.00 1.43 3.27
CA ARG A 160 14.24 2.21 3.26
C ARG A 160 14.47 2.96 4.57
N LEU A 161 13.70 2.64 5.62
CA LEU A 161 13.80 3.29 6.93
C LEU A 161 15.23 3.26 7.48
N LYS A 162 15.96 2.14 7.33
CA LYS A 162 17.36 2.04 7.76
C LYS A 162 18.29 3.01 7.03
N GLU A 163 18.06 3.23 5.73
CA GLU A 163 18.83 4.20 4.92
C GLU A 163 18.49 5.62 5.36
N ILE A 164 17.21 5.94 5.49
CA ILE A 164 16.72 7.27 5.90
C ILE A 164 17.19 7.62 7.30
N ASP A 165 17.09 6.69 8.25
CA ASP A 165 17.61 6.85 9.61
C ASP A 165 19.12 7.06 9.58
N GLY A 166 19.87 6.30 8.78
CA GLY A 166 21.30 6.54 8.60
C GLY A 166 21.63 7.94 8.01
N GLN A 167 20.78 8.47 7.13
CA GLN A 167 20.94 9.81 6.56
C GLN A 167 20.66 10.91 7.59
N TYR A 168 19.61 10.76 8.41
CA TYR A 168 19.33 11.67 9.52
C TYR A 168 20.44 11.65 10.57
N GLY A 169 20.99 10.48 10.90
CA GLY A 169 22.14 10.38 11.82
C GLY A 169 23.39 11.09 11.30
N LYS A 170 23.71 10.94 10.00
CA LYS A 170 24.83 11.67 9.38
C LYS A 170 24.60 13.18 9.39
N LEU A 171 23.37 13.61 9.10
CA LEU A 171 23.00 15.03 9.15
C LEU A 171 23.11 15.58 10.57
N ALA A 172 22.58 14.88 11.57
CA ALA A 172 22.69 15.27 12.97
C ALA A 172 24.14 15.39 13.43
N ALA A 173 25.02 14.46 13.04
CA ALA A 173 26.44 14.53 13.36
C ALA A 173 27.13 15.73 12.71
N ALA A 174 26.78 16.07 11.47
CA ALA A 174 27.33 17.25 10.78
C ALA A 174 26.82 18.56 11.38
N LEU A 175 25.52 18.65 11.67
CA LEU A 175 24.90 19.79 12.35
C LEU A 175 25.47 19.98 13.76
N GLY A 176 25.70 18.89 14.50
CA GLY A 176 26.32 18.92 15.82
C GLY A 176 27.74 19.50 15.79
N ARG A 177 28.55 19.21 14.76
CA ARG A 177 29.87 19.85 14.57
C ARG A 177 29.79 21.35 14.32
N ARG A 178 28.62 21.86 13.90
CA ARG A 178 28.32 23.28 13.69
C ARG A 178 27.59 23.93 14.88
N GLY A 179 27.41 23.20 15.99
CA GLY A 179 26.69 23.69 17.16
C GLY A 179 25.17 23.69 17.03
N ILE A 180 24.61 22.99 16.02
CA ILE A 180 23.17 22.90 15.77
C ILE A 180 22.65 21.55 16.30
N GLU A 181 21.65 21.59 17.15
CA GLU A 181 21.03 20.40 17.73
C GLU A 181 19.88 19.90 16.86
N LEU A 182 19.89 18.64 16.42
CA LEU A 182 18.77 18.01 15.73
C LEU A 182 18.14 16.92 16.61
N LEU A 183 16.86 17.09 16.95
CA LEU A 183 16.11 16.24 17.88
C LEU A 183 14.91 15.59 17.21
N ASN A 184 14.57 14.37 17.63
CA ASN A 184 13.32 13.71 17.27
C ASN A 184 12.28 13.95 18.38
N LEU A 185 11.27 14.75 18.07
CA LEU A 185 10.18 15.09 18.97
C LEU A 185 8.99 14.13 18.88
N SER A 186 9.02 13.20 17.93
CA SER A 186 7.95 12.22 17.74
C SER A 186 8.14 10.98 18.61
N ALA A 187 7.20 10.77 19.54
CA ALA A 187 7.16 9.57 20.39
C ALA A 187 7.00 8.26 19.59
N ILE A 188 6.30 8.31 18.46
CA ILE A 188 6.01 7.13 17.63
C ILE A 188 6.97 6.96 16.43
N SER A 189 7.88 7.93 16.23
CA SER A 189 8.80 7.89 15.09
C SER A 189 9.76 6.72 15.19
N ARG A 190 9.96 6.02 14.07
CA ARG A 190 10.88 4.90 13.95
C ARG A 190 12.32 5.32 13.61
N LEU A 191 12.60 6.63 13.56
CA LEU A 191 13.97 7.15 13.49
C LEU A 191 14.66 6.97 14.85
N ASN A 192 15.77 6.24 14.88
CA ASN A 192 16.52 5.94 16.11
C ASN A 192 17.90 6.59 16.14
N SER A 193 18.36 7.16 15.03
CA SER A 193 19.64 7.85 14.91
C SER A 193 19.67 9.24 15.55
N LEU A 194 18.49 9.81 15.85
CA LEU A 194 18.34 11.13 16.44
C LEU A 194 18.06 11.01 17.95
N PRO A 195 18.62 11.90 18.80
CA PRO A 195 18.24 11.97 20.20
C PRO A 195 16.76 12.32 20.35
N ARG A 196 16.09 11.70 21.32
CA ARG A 196 14.66 11.95 21.58
C ARG A 196 14.48 13.07 22.60
N ALA A 197 13.48 13.90 22.35
CA ALA A 197 13.02 14.92 23.27
C ALA A 197 11.49 15.02 23.23
N GLN A 198 10.90 15.62 24.25
CA GLN A 198 9.48 15.96 24.29
C GLN A 198 9.33 17.48 24.39
N ILE A 199 8.23 17.98 23.82
CA ILE A 199 7.77 19.35 24.05
C ILE A 199 6.69 19.27 25.12
N ASP A 200 6.88 19.99 26.23
CA ASP A 200 5.87 20.06 27.30
C ASP A 200 4.74 21.06 26.97
N ALA A 201 3.77 21.20 27.87
CA ALA A 201 2.64 22.11 27.69
C ALA A 201 3.06 23.60 27.64
N GLN A 202 4.25 23.91 28.16
CA GLN A 202 4.82 25.27 28.20
C GLN A 202 5.59 25.58 26.92
N GLY A 203 6.00 24.57 26.16
CA GLY A 203 6.73 24.67 24.90
C GLY A 203 8.23 24.39 25.04
N GLU A 204 8.68 23.95 26.22
CA GLU A 204 10.08 23.65 26.51
C GLU A 204 10.46 22.23 26.05
N TRP A 205 11.68 22.10 25.54
CA TRP A 205 12.17 20.85 24.96
C TRP A 205 13.06 20.11 25.95
N SER A 206 12.56 19.02 26.53
CA SER A 206 13.30 18.19 27.48
C SER A 206 13.81 16.90 26.83
N ARG A 207 15.10 16.58 27.03
CA ARG A 207 15.70 15.32 26.55
C ARG A 207 15.35 14.17 27.49
N ASP A 208 15.12 12.98 26.92
CA ASP A 208 14.95 11.75 27.69
C ASP A 208 16.32 11.31 28.30
N PRO A 209 16.44 11.16 29.63
CA PRO A 209 17.71 10.84 30.31
C PRO A 209 18.41 9.55 29.82
N ALA A 210 17.70 8.65 29.13
CA ALA A 210 18.19 7.31 28.78
C ALA A 210 19.20 7.23 27.62
N THR A 211 19.56 8.33 26.94
CA THR A 211 20.27 8.29 25.63
C THR A 211 21.76 8.69 25.62
N LEU A 212 22.44 8.85 26.76
CA LEU A 212 23.79 9.47 26.82
C LEU A 212 25.04 8.59 26.57
N HIS A 213 24.94 7.30 26.25
CA HIS A 213 26.15 6.47 26.06
C HIS A 213 26.10 5.52 24.86
N ARG A 214 26.88 5.81 23.80
CA ARG A 214 27.80 4.87 23.10
C ARG A 214 28.34 5.42 21.77
N LEU A 215 29.67 5.52 21.67
CA LEU A 215 30.45 5.40 20.44
C LEU A 215 31.65 4.47 20.72
N PRO A 216 32.03 3.55 19.80
CA PRO A 216 33.38 2.97 19.85
C PRO A 216 34.14 2.96 18.51
N ALA A 217 35.47 3.05 18.64
CA ALA A 217 36.53 3.04 17.61
C ALA A 217 36.96 1.60 17.18
N PRO A 218 37.81 1.43 16.13
CA PRO A 218 37.96 0.16 15.39
C PRO A 218 39.27 -0.60 15.66
N THR A 219 39.25 -1.94 15.56
CA THR A 219 40.46 -2.78 15.41
C THR A 219 40.22 -4.02 14.54
N THR A 220 41.19 -4.24 13.64
CA THR A 220 41.51 -5.37 12.74
C THR A 220 42.05 -6.59 13.54
N THR A 221 42.22 -7.85 13.11
CA THR A 221 42.76 -8.50 11.88
C THR A 221 42.49 -10.06 11.95
N PRO A 222 43.10 -11.02 11.17
CA PRO A 222 42.41 -11.97 10.28
C PRO A 222 42.42 -13.49 10.68
N ILE A 223 41.73 -14.33 9.87
CA ILE A 223 41.65 -15.81 9.95
C ILE A 223 42.36 -16.47 8.74
N PRO A 224 43.06 -17.62 8.86
CA PRO A 224 43.50 -18.45 7.74
C PRO A 224 42.58 -19.67 7.46
N GLY A 225 42.54 -20.09 6.19
CA GLY A 225 41.59 -21.06 5.62
C GLY A 225 42.01 -22.56 5.60
N PRO A 226 41.66 -23.33 4.55
CA PRO A 226 40.78 -24.50 4.67
C PRO A 226 41.43 -25.84 4.26
N THR A 227 40.80 -26.97 4.60
CA THR A 227 41.14 -28.28 4.01
C THR A 227 39.95 -29.19 3.67
N SER A 228 40.15 -29.82 2.51
CA SER A 228 39.46 -30.77 1.63
C SER A 228 38.54 -31.89 2.16
N ALA A 229 37.65 -32.27 1.23
CA ALA A 229 36.59 -33.27 1.22
C ALA A 229 36.99 -34.77 1.15
N ARG A 230 36.04 -35.66 1.46
CA ARG A 230 35.66 -36.83 0.62
C ARG A 230 34.26 -37.40 1.01
N PRO A 231 33.57 -38.13 0.10
CA PRO A 231 32.11 -38.27 0.06
C PRO A 231 31.59 -39.48 0.85
N ARG A 232 30.35 -39.37 1.34
CA ARG A 232 29.61 -40.45 2.00
C ARG A 232 28.32 -40.77 1.23
N ALA A 233 28.05 -42.06 1.08
CA ALA A 233 26.89 -42.69 0.44
C ALA A 233 25.54 -42.20 1.02
N PRO A 234 24.41 -42.36 0.29
CA PRO A 234 23.18 -41.62 0.57
C PRO A 234 22.52 -42.14 1.84
N ALA A 235 22.61 -41.36 2.92
CA ALA A 235 21.78 -41.54 4.09
C ALA A 235 20.33 -41.19 3.70
N ARG A 236 19.37 -42.08 3.99
CA ARG A 236 17.94 -41.78 3.92
C ARG A 236 17.68 -40.50 4.71
N ASN A 237 17.36 -39.42 3.99
CA ASN A 237 17.10 -38.13 4.61
C ASN A 237 15.84 -38.26 5.50
N PRO A 238 15.87 -37.77 6.75
CA PRO A 238 14.69 -37.78 7.60
C PRO A 238 13.55 -37.02 6.90
N ALA A 239 12.35 -37.58 6.95
CA ALA A 239 11.16 -36.97 6.34
C ALA A 239 11.03 -35.50 6.78
N MET A 240 11.09 -34.58 5.82
CA MET A 240 11.03 -33.14 6.09
C MET A 240 9.66 -32.58 5.69
N LYS A 241 9.31 -31.42 6.27
CA LYS A 241 8.15 -30.65 5.84
C LYS A 241 8.56 -29.66 4.76
N VAL A 242 7.88 -29.71 3.61
CA VAL A 242 8.09 -28.82 2.46
C VAL A 242 6.82 -28.01 2.24
N ALA A 243 6.93 -26.69 2.25
CA ALA A 243 5.81 -25.79 2.00
C ALA A 243 5.85 -25.25 0.58
N ILE A 244 4.85 -25.59 -0.22
CA ILE A 244 4.78 -25.32 -1.65
C ILE A 244 3.63 -24.35 -1.90
N GLU A 245 3.91 -23.23 -2.57
CA GLU A 245 2.90 -22.22 -2.88
C GLU A 245 1.73 -22.81 -3.67
N ARG A 246 0.49 -22.47 -3.29
CA ARG A 246 -0.69 -22.88 -4.06
C ARG A 246 -0.96 -21.88 -5.18
N ARG A 247 -1.14 -22.39 -6.40
CA ARG A 247 -1.45 -21.63 -7.60
C ARG A 247 -2.66 -22.26 -8.31
N THR A 248 -3.39 -21.46 -9.08
CA THR A 248 -4.47 -21.95 -9.96
C THR A 248 -3.87 -22.74 -11.13
N ALA A 249 -4.65 -23.66 -11.71
CA ALA A 249 -4.23 -24.50 -12.84
C ALA A 249 -3.70 -23.69 -14.03
N GLY A 250 -2.82 -24.33 -14.82
CA GLY A 250 -1.98 -23.73 -15.87
C GLY A 250 -0.50 -23.77 -15.48
N LEU A 251 0.44 -23.49 -16.40
CA LEU A 251 1.88 -23.79 -16.23
C LEU A 251 2.47 -23.64 -14.82
N VAL A 252 2.26 -22.48 -14.17
CA VAL A 252 2.79 -22.26 -12.82
C VAL A 252 2.09 -23.14 -11.78
N GLY A 253 0.77 -23.32 -11.89
CA GLY A 253 0.04 -24.30 -11.10
C GLY A 253 0.53 -25.71 -11.36
N ASP A 254 0.66 -26.10 -12.62
CA ASP A 254 1.06 -27.44 -13.04
C ASP A 254 2.46 -27.78 -12.50
N LEU A 255 3.43 -26.86 -12.58
CA LEU A 255 4.73 -27.03 -11.94
C LEU A 255 4.62 -27.28 -10.43
N PHE A 256 3.84 -26.47 -9.70
CA PHE A 256 3.76 -26.56 -8.23
C PHE A 256 2.95 -27.77 -7.77
N GLU A 257 2.02 -28.26 -8.59
CA GLU A 257 1.36 -29.55 -8.40
C GLU A 257 2.33 -30.70 -8.66
N THR A 258 3.05 -30.71 -9.78
CA THR A 258 4.07 -31.71 -10.11
C THR A 258 5.16 -31.78 -9.05
N LEU A 259 5.74 -30.64 -8.63
CA LEU A 259 6.73 -30.60 -7.56
C LEU A 259 6.17 -31.13 -6.24
N ALA A 260 4.90 -30.87 -5.92
CA ALA A 260 4.28 -31.43 -4.72
C ALA A 260 4.13 -32.94 -4.79
N VAL A 261 3.74 -33.49 -5.94
CA VAL A 261 3.64 -34.94 -6.16
C VAL A 261 5.02 -35.58 -6.02
N SER A 262 6.05 -35.04 -6.68
CA SER A 262 7.41 -35.58 -6.63
C SER A 262 8.02 -35.47 -5.22
N VAL A 263 7.79 -34.36 -4.51
CA VAL A 263 8.21 -34.20 -3.10
C VAL A 263 7.51 -35.22 -2.19
N ALA A 264 6.21 -35.46 -2.39
CA ALA A 264 5.48 -36.46 -1.62
C ALA A 264 5.98 -37.89 -1.92
N ALA A 265 6.30 -38.20 -3.18
CA ALA A 265 6.87 -39.48 -3.59
C ALA A 265 8.25 -39.77 -2.94
N LEU A 266 9.01 -38.73 -2.58
CA LEU A 266 10.25 -38.83 -1.82
C LEU A 266 10.03 -39.08 -0.31
N GLY A 267 8.79 -39.16 0.16
CA GLY A 267 8.44 -39.39 1.56
C GLY A 267 8.46 -38.13 2.43
N HIS A 268 8.41 -36.93 1.83
CA HIS A 268 8.32 -35.66 2.56
C HIS A 268 6.87 -35.21 2.76
N THR A 269 6.61 -34.46 3.83
CA THR A 269 5.28 -33.89 4.10
C THR A 269 5.09 -32.58 3.36
N VAL A 270 4.08 -32.50 2.50
CA VAL A 270 3.77 -31.28 1.74
C VAL A 270 2.73 -30.41 2.46
N SER A 271 2.99 -29.11 2.54
CA SER A 271 2.04 -28.09 3.00
C SER A 271 1.79 -27.08 1.88
N ARG A 272 0.55 -26.66 1.66
CA ARG A 272 0.17 -25.72 0.58
C ARG A 272 0.23 -24.23 0.96
N ASP A 273 0.84 -23.90 2.10
CA ASP A 273 0.94 -22.52 2.59
C ASP A 273 2.37 -22.19 3.11
N PRO A 274 3.27 -21.73 2.22
CA PRO A 274 4.60 -21.28 2.60
C PRO A 274 4.60 -20.01 3.47
N ARG A 275 3.49 -19.26 3.58
CA ARG A 275 3.43 -18.09 4.49
C ARG A 275 3.13 -18.51 5.93
N ALA A 276 2.28 -19.51 6.12
CA ALA A 276 2.02 -20.09 7.44
C ALA A 276 3.29 -20.70 8.07
N THR A 277 4.25 -21.12 7.25
CA THR A 277 5.49 -21.77 7.68
C THR A 277 6.74 -20.90 7.50
N ALA A 278 6.60 -19.66 7.00
CA ALA A 278 7.71 -18.78 6.65
C ALA A 278 8.69 -18.48 7.81
N ARG A 279 8.21 -18.57 9.05
CA ARG A 279 9.04 -18.37 10.26
C ARG A 279 9.63 -19.66 10.84
N ASN A 280 9.36 -20.82 10.23
CA ASN A 280 9.90 -22.08 10.70
C ASN A 280 11.21 -22.39 9.95
N PRO A 281 12.38 -22.33 10.62
CA PRO A 281 13.67 -22.57 9.96
C PRO A 281 13.87 -24.03 9.54
N ARG A 282 13.01 -24.96 10.00
CA ARG A 282 13.06 -26.38 9.66
C ARG A 282 12.18 -26.76 8.46
N VAL A 283 11.48 -25.80 7.87
CA VAL A 283 10.60 -26.02 6.71
C VAL A 283 11.26 -25.46 5.45
N LEU A 284 11.42 -26.30 4.42
CA LEU A 284 11.85 -25.85 3.10
C LEU A 284 10.65 -25.27 2.35
N SER A 285 10.81 -24.10 1.75
CA SER A 285 9.74 -23.43 1.02
C SER A 285 10.00 -23.39 -0.49
N ILE A 286 9.02 -23.77 -1.30
CA ILE A 286 9.05 -23.61 -2.76
C ILE A 286 8.07 -22.48 -3.13
N VAL A 287 8.60 -21.39 -3.70
CA VAL A 287 7.85 -20.15 -3.95
C VAL A 287 8.12 -19.60 -5.35
N TRP A 288 7.13 -18.94 -5.94
CA TRP A 288 7.30 -18.25 -7.21
C TRP A 288 8.00 -16.91 -7.00
N ASN A 289 9.11 -16.66 -7.71
CA ASN A 289 9.94 -15.43 -7.77
C ASN A 289 10.34 -14.74 -6.45
N GLY A 290 10.00 -15.32 -5.30
CA GLY A 290 10.30 -14.83 -3.96
C GLY A 290 9.56 -13.56 -3.53
N ARG A 291 8.67 -13.01 -4.37
CA ARG A 291 8.02 -11.73 -4.12
C ARG A 291 7.02 -11.83 -2.96
N GLY A 292 7.25 -11.05 -1.91
CA GLY A 292 6.35 -10.99 -0.74
C GLY A 292 6.52 -12.14 0.24
N HIS A 293 7.61 -12.91 0.13
CA HIS A 293 7.98 -13.96 1.07
C HIS A 293 9.22 -13.53 1.89
N SER A 294 9.15 -13.72 3.21
CA SER A 294 10.27 -13.56 4.14
C SER A 294 10.48 -14.90 4.84
N LEU A 295 11.35 -15.73 4.29
CA LEU A 295 11.53 -17.13 4.68
C LEU A 295 12.75 -17.24 5.61
N LEU A 296 12.59 -17.89 6.76
CA LEU A 296 13.69 -18.20 7.69
C LEU A 296 14.34 -19.56 7.40
N GLY A 297 13.63 -20.46 6.70
CA GLY A 297 14.13 -21.77 6.29
C GLY A 297 14.71 -21.79 4.88
N PRO A 298 15.25 -22.94 4.44
CA PRO A 298 15.70 -23.18 3.06
C PRO A 298 14.60 -22.84 2.05
N ALA A 299 14.98 -22.36 0.86
CA ALA A 299 14.01 -21.95 -0.15
C ALA A 299 14.44 -22.41 -1.55
N LEU A 300 13.45 -22.73 -2.39
CA LEU A 300 13.58 -22.82 -3.83
C LEU A 300 12.71 -21.73 -4.45
N PHE A 301 13.34 -20.91 -5.29
CA PHE A 301 12.68 -19.87 -6.06
C PHE A 301 12.43 -20.39 -7.48
N CYS A 302 11.17 -20.36 -7.89
CA CYS A 302 10.74 -20.77 -9.22
C CYS A 302 10.39 -19.55 -10.10
N GLU A 303 10.73 -19.58 -11.38
CA GLU A 303 10.26 -18.62 -12.38
C GLU A 303 10.15 -19.30 -13.77
N HIS A 304 9.56 -18.62 -14.75
CA HIS A 304 9.59 -19.06 -16.14
C HIS A 304 11.03 -19.24 -16.63
N GLY A 305 11.25 -20.30 -17.40
CA GLY A 305 12.51 -20.65 -18.04
C GLY A 305 13.07 -19.49 -18.87
N TRP A 306 14.39 -19.51 -19.06
CA TRP A 306 15.04 -18.52 -19.92
C TRP A 306 14.76 -18.80 -21.38
N LEU A 307 14.84 -20.07 -21.82
CA LEU A 307 14.62 -20.45 -23.20
C LEU A 307 14.31 -21.96 -23.38
N PRO A 308 13.05 -22.39 -23.59
CA PRO A 308 11.84 -21.59 -23.79
C PRO A 308 11.13 -21.23 -22.48
N ARG A 309 10.18 -20.28 -22.56
CA ARG A 309 9.37 -19.83 -21.40
C ARG A 309 8.38 -20.87 -20.85
N ALA A 310 8.25 -22.01 -21.52
CA ALA A 310 7.43 -23.14 -21.08
C ALA A 310 8.16 -24.04 -20.07
N ASP A 311 9.49 -23.95 -19.99
CA ASP A 311 10.30 -24.57 -18.94
C ASP A 311 10.39 -23.63 -17.73
N TYR A 312 11.20 -24.00 -16.73
CA TYR A 312 11.26 -23.30 -15.44
C TYR A 312 12.68 -23.10 -14.95
N GLN A 313 12.94 -21.93 -14.37
CA GLN A 313 14.11 -21.68 -13.54
C GLN A 313 13.77 -22.14 -12.12
N ILE A 314 14.57 -23.02 -11.52
CA ILE A 314 14.39 -23.45 -10.13
C ILE A 314 15.74 -23.34 -9.43
N SER A 315 15.82 -22.53 -8.39
CA SER A 315 17.11 -22.16 -7.81
C SER A 315 16.99 -21.77 -6.34
N PRO A 316 17.94 -22.17 -5.47
CA PRO A 316 17.92 -21.83 -4.05
C PRO A 316 18.46 -20.43 -3.73
N ARG A 317 19.22 -19.83 -4.64
CA ARG A 317 19.82 -18.49 -4.45
C ARG A 317 18.89 -17.36 -4.85
N GLY A 318 17.93 -17.62 -5.74
CA GLY A 318 17.05 -16.64 -6.37
C GLY A 318 16.89 -16.91 -7.86
N ILE A 319 16.39 -15.91 -8.59
CA ILE A 319 16.03 -16.00 -10.03
C ILE A 319 16.95 -15.11 -10.87
N ASN A 320 17.11 -15.41 -12.15
CA ASN A 320 17.97 -14.67 -13.09
C ASN A 320 19.38 -14.41 -12.53
N ALA A 321 19.73 -13.15 -12.24
CA ALA A 321 21.06 -12.79 -11.75
C ALA A 321 21.39 -13.32 -10.34
N ASP A 322 20.36 -13.64 -9.53
CA ASP A 322 20.50 -14.33 -8.25
C ASP A 322 20.43 -15.86 -8.41
N SER A 323 20.31 -16.41 -9.63
CA SER A 323 20.25 -17.86 -9.83
C SER A 323 21.57 -18.55 -9.48
N HIS A 324 21.49 -19.81 -9.02
CA HIS A 324 22.67 -20.66 -8.86
C HIS A 324 23.41 -20.93 -10.19
N ALA A 325 22.73 -20.74 -11.32
CA ALA A 325 23.33 -20.78 -12.65
C ALA A 325 24.14 -19.51 -13.01
N ALA A 326 24.22 -18.52 -12.12
CA ALA A 326 25.01 -17.30 -12.29
C ALA A 326 26.24 -17.28 -11.34
N PRO A 327 27.39 -16.73 -11.77
CA PRO A 327 27.62 -16.14 -13.09
C PRO A 327 27.95 -17.18 -14.18
N PHE A 328 27.44 -17.00 -15.39
CA PHE A 328 27.96 -17.62 -16.61
C PHE A 328 29.31 -16.98 -16.96
N VAL A 329 30.33 -17.81 -17.14
CA VAL A 329 31.68 -17.41 -17.56
C VAL A 329 32.02 -18.22 -18.80
N TRP A 330 32.29 -17.54 -19.91
CA TRP A 330 32.73 -18.20 -21.14
C TRP A 330 34.22 -18.53 -21.05
N ASP A 331 34.58 -19.73 -21.49
CA ASP A 331 35.94 -20.27 -21.48
C ASP A 331 36.76 -19.89 -22.73
N GLY A 332 36.16 -19.14 -23.65
CA GLY A 332 36.78 -18.72 -24.91
C GLY A 332 36.73 -19.77 -26.01
N GLN A 333 36.07 -20.91 -25.78
CA GLN A 333 35.93 -21.97 -26.79
C GLN A 333 34.51 -22.00 -27.37
N PRO A 334 34.35 -22.19 -28.69
CA PRO A 334 33.05 -22.47 -29.28
C PRO A 334 32.52 -23.83 -28.82
N LEU A 335 31.20 -24.03 -28.94
CA LEU A 335 30.59 -25.34 -28.73
C LEU A 335 31.18 -26.37 -29.72
N THR A 336 31.26 -27.63 -29.31
CA THR A 336 31.60 -28.71 -30.26
C THR A 336 30.53 -28.82 -31.34
N ALA A 337 30.87 -29.33 -32.52
CA ALA A 337 29.90 -29.46 -33.62
C ALA A 337 28.63 -30.23 -33.21
N GLU A 338 28.76 -31.24 -32.34
CA GLU A 338 27.65 -32.02 -31.79
C GLU A 338 26.77 -31.19 -30.85
N GLN A 339 27.37 -30.46 -29.91
CA GLN A 339 26.65 -29.57 -28.99
C GLN A 339 25.94 -28.46 -29.76
N ASP A 340 26.59 -27.94 -30.79
CA ASP A 340 26.08 -26.86 -31.62
C ASP A 340 24.88 -27.31 -32.47
N ALA A 341 24.97 -28.50 -33.09
CA ALA A 341 23.86 -29.10 -33.82
C ALA A 341 22.67 -29.42 -32.90
N ALA A 342 22.92 -29.92 -31.68
CA ALA A 342 21.89 -30.18 -30.69
C ALA A 342 21.20 -28.88 -30.24
N LEU A 343 21.97 -27.81 -30.04
CA LEU A 343 21.44 -26.49 -29.74
C LEU A 343 20.56 -25.98 -30.87
N GLU A 344 21.03 -26.04 -32.13
CA GLU A 344 20.24 -25.64 -33.30
C GLU A 344 18.92 -26.40 -33.40
N GLN A 345 18.95 -27.72 -33.24
CA GLN A 345 17.73 -28.53 -33.26
C GLN A 345 16.74 -28.07 -32.19
N ARG A 346 17.23 -27.73 -30.99
CA ARG A 346 16.38 -27.25 -29.89
C ARG A 346 15.84 -25.84 -30.15
N LEU A 347 16.65 -24.93 -30.67
CA LEU A 347 16.22 -23.58 -31.06
C LEU A 347 15.20 -23.64 -32.20
N ALA A 348 15.41 -24.49 -33.20
CA ALA A 348 14.47 -24.72 -34.30
C ALA A 348 13.14 -25.28 -33.79
N ALA A 349 13.18 -26.23 -32.85
CA ALA A 349 11.97 -26.77 -32.22
C ALA A 349 11.17 -25.68 -31.48
N ILE A 350 11.86 -24.79 -30.75
CA ILE A 350 11.23 -23.64 -30.05
C ILE A 350 10.61 -22.65 -31.04
N LYS A 351 11.22 -22.45 -32.22
CA LYS A 351 10.71 -21.58 -33.29
C LYS A 351 9.52 -22.18 -34.06
N SER A 352 9.31 -23.50 -33.99
CA SER A 352 8.29 -24.20 -34.76
C SER A 352 6.87 -23.96 -34.22
N THR A 353 5.88 -23.97 -35.10
CA THR A 353 4.45 -23.84 -34.74
C THR A 353 3.92 -25.00 -33.90
N GLY A 354 4.64 -26.12 -33.85
CA GLY A 354 4.32 -27.31 -33.07
C GLY A 354 4.72 -27.24 -31.59
N PHE A 355 5.42 -26.19 -31.15
CA PHE A 355 5.74 -26.00 -29.74
C PHE A 355 4.47 -25.55 -28.99
N SER A 356 3.68 -26.53 -28.52
CA SER A 356 2.39 -26.32 -27.81
C SER A 356 2.53 -25.65 -26.44
N GLY A 357 3.76 -25.35 -26.00
CA GLY A 357 4.06 -24.65 -24.76
C GLY A 357 3.89 -23.13 -24.87
N TYR A 358 2.88 -22.60 -24.18
CA TYR A 358 2.85 -21.24 -23.61
C TYR A 358 2.88 -20.02 -24.52
N TYR A 359 2.62 -20.12 -25.83
CA TYR A 359 2.42 -18.91 -26.65
C TYR A 359 0.97 -18.45 -26.73
N GLN A 360 -0.02 -19.14 -26.14
CA GLN A 360 -1.43 -18.72 -26.22
C GLN A 360 -1.79 -17.40 -25.49
N TYR A 361 -1.06 -16.99 -24.44
CA TYR A 361 -1.24 -15.65 -23.86
C TYR A 361 -0.45 -14.55 -24.61
N MET A 362 0.35 -14.96 -25.60
CA MET A 362 1.21 -14.14 -26.45
C MET A 362 0.73 -14.08 -27.90
N GLN A 363 -0.17 -14.98 -28.32
CA GLN A 363 -0.87 -14.88 -29.60
C GLN A 363 -1.85 -13.72 -29.51
N ALA A 364 -1.60 -12.68 -30.30
CA ALA A 364 -2.63 -11.70 -30.59
C ALA A 364 -3.77 -12.47 -31.28
N ASN A 365 -5.01 -12.29 -30.80
CA ASN A 365 -6.17 -12.67 -31.58
C ASN A 365 -6.04 -11.97 -32.95
N ARG A 366 -6.01 -12.77 -34.02
CA ARG A 366 -6.05 -12.38 -35.44
C ARG A 366 -4.73 -11.85 -36.02
N GLU A 367 -4.46 -12.28 -37.26
CA GLU A 367 -3.51 -11.68 -38.20
C GLU A 367 -3.76 -10.17 -38.32
N HIS A 368 -3.12 -9.38 -37.46
CA HIS A 368 -3.06 -7.94 -37.64
C HIS A 368 -1.78 -7.62 -38.39
N ARG A 369 -1.88 -6.87 -39.48
CA ARG A 369 -0.73 -6.20 -40.10
C ARG A 369 -0.12 -5.28 -39.04
N ILE A 370 1.06 -5.64 -38.53
CA ILE A 370 1.81 -4.81 -37.58
C ILE A 370 2.59 -3.79 -38.39
N ASP A 371 2.21 -2.52 -38.29
CA ASP A 371 2.92 -1.43 -38.96
C ASP A 371 4.16 -1.03 -38.14
N LEU A 372 5.20 -1.85 -38.23
CA LEU A 372 6.48 -1.61 -37.55
C LEU A 372 7.33 -0.60 -38.35
N PRO A 373 8.09 0.28 -37.69
CA PRO A 373 9.12 1.07 -38.35
C PRO A 373 10.11 0.15 -39.09
N ALA A 374 10.65 0.63 -40.22
CA ALA A 374 11.61 -0.13 -41.04
C ALA A 374 12.85 -0.59 -40.26
N GLN A 375 13.26 0.18 -39.24
CA GLN A 375 14.27 -0.18 -38.26
C GLN A 375 13.87 0.39 -36.90
N PHE A 376 14.04 -0.36 -35.82
CA PHE A 376 13.74 0.12 -34.46
C PHE A 376 14.60 -0.53 -33.37
N LEU A 377 14.71 0.14 -32.22
CA LEU A 377 15.23 -0.43 -30.97
C LEU A 377 14.05 -0.85 -30.07
N LEU A 378 14.06 -2.09 -29.59
CA LEU A 378 13.02 -2.59 -28.69
C LEU A 378 13.38 -2.35 -27.22
N VAL A 379 12.50 -1.68 -26.48
CA VAL A 379 12.61 -1.51 -25.02
C VAL A 379 11.37 -2.10 -24.35
N PRO A 380 11.45 -3.34 -23.83
CA PRO A 380 10.33 -3.93 -23.10
C PRO A 380 10.20 -3.26 -21.73
N LEU A 381 9.05 -2.63 -21.48
CA LEU A 381 8.73 -2.08 -20.18
C LEU A 381 8.38 -3.21 -19.21
N GLN A 382 8.73 -3.03 -17.93
CA GLN A 382 8.58 -4.02 -16.87
C GLN A 382 7.78 -3.43 -15.69
N ILE A 383 7.24 -4.31 -14.85
CA ILE A 383 6.55 -3.87 -13.64
C ILE A 383 7.60 -3.37 -12.63
N GLU A 384 7.49 -2.13 -12.16
CA GLU A 384 8.48 -1.50 -11.26
C GLU A 384 8.63 -2.21 -9.90
N SER A 385 7.64 -3.03 -9.54
CA SER A 385 7.64 -3.86 -8.33
C SER A 385 8.13 -5.30 -8.56
N ASP A 386 8.63 -5.60 -9.76
CA ASP A 386 9.27 -6.86 -10.10
C ASP A 386 10.59 -7.04 -9.36
N THR A 387 10.91 -8.27 -8.97
CA THR A 387 12.14 -8.60 -8.23
C THR A 387 13.39 -8.21 -9.02
N ASN A 388 13.38 -8.39 -10.35
CA ASN A 388 14.53 -8.02 -11.20
C ASN A 388 14.77 -6.51 -11.22
N ILE A 389 13.70 -5.71 -11.23
CA ILE A 389 13.81 -4.24 -11.15
C ILE A 389 14.29 -3.79 -9.76
N ILE A 390 13.71 -4.35 -8.70
CA ILE A 390 14.03 -3.94 -7.33
C ILE A 390 15.47 -4.31 -6.97
N ARG A 391 15.94 -5.50 -7.34
CA ARG A 391 17.23 -6.05 -6.90
C ARG A 391 18.37 -5.84 -7.88
N HIS A 392 18.09 -5.87 -9.18
CA HIS A 392 19.15 -5.98 -10.20
C HIS A 392 19.24 -4.79 -11.14
N ALA A 393 18.17 -4.01 -11.33
CA ALA A 393 18.25 -2.78 -12.09
C ALA A 393 19.03 -1.70 -11.32
N PRO A 394 19.83 -0.87 -12.03
CA PRO A 394 20.48 0.30 -11.45
C PRO A 394 19.46 1.18 -10.73
N SER A 395 19.81 1.73 -9.58
CA SER A 395 18.88 2.52 -8.75
C SER A 395 18.23 3.68 -9.50
N SER A 396 18.98 4.29 -10.44
CA SER A 396 18.53 5.38 -11.32
C SER A 396 17.54 4.94 -12.41
N LEU A 397 17.40 3.64 -12.68
CA LEU A 397 16.56 3.09 -13.77
C LEU A 397 15.40 2.24 -13.25
N ARG A 398 15.05 2.31 -11.96
CA ARG A 398 14.01 1.45 -11.36
C ARG A 398 12.57 1.84 -11.72
N THR A 399 12.37 2.97 -12.39
CA THR A 399 11.05 3.36 -12.92
C THR A 399 11.06 3.30 -14.44
N MET A 400 9.91 2.99 -15.03
CA MET A 400 9.80 2.89 -16.48
C MET A 400 9.94 4.26 -17.16
N GLN A 401 9.55 5.33 -16.48
CA GLN A 401 9.82 6.69 -16.94
C GLN A 401 11.34 6.99 -16.95
N ALA A 402 12.07 6.59 -15.91
CA ALA A 402 13.51 6.81 -15.86
C ALA A 402 14.26 5.98 -16.93
N LEU A 403 13.76 4.78 -17.24
CA LEU A 403 14.25 3.99 -18.37
C LEU A 403 14.02 4.72 -19.70
N ILE A 404 12.81 5.23 -19.96
CA ILE A 404 12.52 6.05 -21.16
C ILE A 404 13.46 7.24 -21.22
N ASP A 405 13.56 8.01 -20.15
CA ASP A 405 14.39 9.22 -20.10
C ASP A 405 15.87 8.88 -20.33
N HIS A 406 16.34 7.75 -19.81
CA HIS A 406 17.70 7.27 -20.04
C HIS A 406 17.93 6.87 -21.49
N VAL A 407 17.07 6.03 -22.06
CA VAL A 407 17.19 5.59 -23.46
C VAL A 407 17.10 6.77 -24.41
N SER A 408 16.19 7.71 -24.17
CA SER A 408 16.09 8.91 -24.99
C SER A 408 17.34 9.80 -24.91
N ARG A 409 18.04 9.86 -23.77
CA ARG A 409 19.33 10.57 -23.64
C ARG A 409 20.49 9.86 -24.34
N LEU A 410 20.42 8.55 -24.50
CA LEU A 410 21.40 7.80 -25.30
C LEU A 410 21.24 8.05 -26.80
N ASP A 411 20.12 8.67 -27.20
CA ASP A 411 19.77 9.09 -28.55
C ASP A 411 20.07 8.02 -29.62
N PRO A 412 19.45 6.83 -29.54
CA PRO A 412 19.69 5.76 -30.51
C PRO A 412 19.31 6.19 -31.92
N PRO A 413 20.04 5.77 -32.97
CA PRO A 413 19.81 6.22 -34.34
C PRO A 413 18.44 5.79 -34.90
N TRP A 414 17.80 4.81 -34.27
CA TRP A 414 16.49 4.29 -34.66
C TRP A 414 15.35 4.80 -33.75
N PRO A 415 14.10 4.82 -34.25
CA PRO A 415 12.90 4.87 -33.41
C PRO A 415 12.95 3.83 -32.27
N VAL A 416 12.62 4.26 -31.05
CA VAL A 416 12.52 3.33 -29.91
C VAL A 416 11.08 2.90 -29.71
N ILE A 417 10.85 1.59 -29.69
CA ILE A 417 9.55 1.02 -29.32
C ILE A 417 9.57 0.61 -27.86
N PHE A 418 8.88 1.38 -27.03
CA PHE A 418 8.65 1.08 -25.62
C PHE A 418 7.42 0.16 -25.47
N LYS A 419 7.66 -1.14 -25.37
CA LYS A 419 6.61 -2.17 -25.36
C LYS A 419 5.97 -2.31 -23.98
N GLN A 420 4.66 -2.15 -23.90
CA GLN A 420 3.90 -2.33 -22.65
C GLN A 420 4.01 -3.77 -22.10
N HIS A 421 4.10 -3.89 -20.78
CA HIS A 421 4.13 -5.18 -20.08
C HIS A 421 2.71 -5.81 -20.03
N PRO A 422 2.53 -7.12 -20.27
CA PRO A 422 1.21 -7.77 -20.22
C PRO A 422 0.48 -7.59 -18.87
N ALA A 423 1.19 -7.62 -17.75
CA ALA A 423 0.59 -7.40 -16.43
C ALA A 423 0.12 -5.95 -16.19
N ASP A 424 0.77 -4.95 -16.81
CA ASP A 424 0.30 -3.57 -16.75
C ASP A 424 -1.00 -3.42 -17.56
N ALA A 425 -1.07 -4.08 -18.72
CA ALA A 425 -2.23 -4.09 -19.59
C ALA A 425 -3.50 -4.65 -18.91
N ARG A 426 -3.35 -5.68 -18.07
CA ARG A 426 -4.47 -6.31 -17.34
C ARG A 426 -4.95 -5.51 -16.12
N THR A 427 -4.21 -4.52 -15.67
CA THR A 427 -4.47 -3.87 -14.38
C THR A 427 -4.87 -2.41 -14.52
N ARG A 428 -3.99 -1.56 -15.04
CA ARG A 428 -4.16 -0.09 -14.97
C ARG A 428 -3.67 0.66 -16.20
N ASN A 429 -3.05 -0.01 -17.17
CA ASN A 429 -2.50 0.60 -18.38
C ASN A 429 -1.61 1.83 -18.09
N ARG A 430 -0.78 1.75 -17.05
CA ARG A 430 0.05 2.90 -16.63
C ARG A 430 1.14 3.20 -17.65
N HIS A 431 1.65 2.18 -18.34
CA HIS A 431 2.73 2.35 -19.31
C HIS A 431 2.29 3.23 -20.49
N LEU A 432 1.00 3.20 -20.85
CA LEU A 432 0.44 4.03 -21.93
C LEU A 432 0.33 5.51 -21.58
N ARG A 433 0.65 5.88 -20.33
CA ARG A 433 0.66 7.27 -19.84
C ARG A 433 2.08 7.79 -19.61
N LEU A 434 3.10 6.99 -19.94
CA LEU A 434 4.49 7.42 -19.84
C LEU A 434 4.79 8.50 -20.88
N GLN A 435 5.72 9.37 -20.57
CA GLN A 435 6.08 10.48 -21.45
C GLN A 435 7.27 10.08 -22.32
N LEU A 436 7.04 10.03 -23.63
CA LEU A 436 8.13 9.91 -24.61
C LEU A 436 8.86 11.24 -24.74
N ARG A 437 10.17 11.19 -25.02
CA ARG A 437 11.01 12.39 -25.16
C ARG A 437 11.32 12.72 -26.61
N ARG A 438 11.41 11.70 -27.48
CA ARG A 438 11.71 11.86 -28.91
C ARG A 438 10.44 11.63 -29.70
N LYS A 439 10.19 12.47 -30.70
CA LYS A 439 8.95 12.43 -31.52
C LYS A 439 8.81 11.12 -32.31
N GLN A 440 9.93 10.49 -32.67
CA GLN A 440 9.97 9.23 -33.42
C GLN A 440 9.78 7.98 -32.54
N ASP A 441 9.87 8.09 -31.22
CA ASP A 441 9.69 6.95 -30.33
C ASP A 441 8.20 6.61 -30.19
N LEU A 442 7.91 5.36 -29.83
CA LEU A 442 6.55 4.82 -29.77
C LEU A 442 6.27 4.10 -28.45
N LEU A 443 5.14 4.41 -27.82
CA LEU A 443 4.57 3.57 -26.77
C LEU A 443 3.70 2.51 -27.43
N TRP A 444 4.05 1.24 -27.22
CA TRP A 444 3.42 0.13 -27.92
C TRP A 444 2.52 -0.68 -27.00
N PRO A 445 1.18 -0.60 -27.15
CA PRO A 445 0.24 -1.33 -26.31
C PRO A 445 0.40 -2.85 -26.42
N GLN A 446 -0.11 -3.56 -25.41
CA GLN A 446 -0.13 -5.02 -25.48
C GLN A 446 -1.01 -5.55 -26.62
N THR A 447 -2.03 -4.79 -27.03
CA THR A 447 -2.99 -5.16 -28.08
C THR A 447 -2.45 -5.06 -29.51
N ARG A 448 -1.30 -4.41 -29.74
CA ARG A 448 -0.73 -4.15 -31.08
C ARG A 448 0.35 -5.16 -31.51
N GLY A 449 0.31 -6.39 -31.00
CA GLY A 449 1.28 -7.43 -31.32
C GLY A 449 2.23 -7.79 -30.17
N ASN A 450 2.95 -8.89 -30.32
CA ASN A 450 3.83 -9.47 -29.31
C ASN A 450 5.32 -9.26 -29.62
N ILE A 451 6.17 -9.49 -28.61
CA ILE A 451 7.62 -9.30 -28.74
C ILE A 451 8.24 -10.24 -29.78
N HIS A 452 7.76 -11.47 -29.95
CA HIS A 452 8.35 -12.42 -30.90
C HIS A 452 8.09 -12.02 -32.35
N GLU A 453 6.91 -11.49 -32.67
CA GLU A 453 6.61 -10.92 -33.98
C GLU A 453 7.57 -9.76 -34.29
N MET A 454 7.85 -8.91 -33.30
CA MET A 454 8.80 -7.80 -33.43
C MET A 454 10.23 -8.30 -33.64
N LEU A 455 10.67 -9.32 -32.89
CA LEU A 455 12.01 -9.91 -33.04
C LEU A 455 12.19 -10.66 -34.36
N ARG A 456 11.16 -11.39 -34.81
CA ARG A 456 11.16 -12.14 -36.08
C ARG A 456 11.09 -11.24 -37.32
N SER A 457 10.60 -10.00 -37.17
CA SER A 457 10.35 -9.09 -38.30
C SER A 457 11.59 -8.73 -39.14
N GLY A 458 12.81 -8.93 -38.62
CA GLY A 458 14.04 -8.45 -39.25
C GLY A 458 14.26 -6.94 -39.13
N ALA A 459 13.28 -6.17 -38.63
CA ALA A 459 13.37 -4.72 -38.43
C ALA A 459 13.93 -4.33 -37.05
N CYS A 460 13.93 -5.24 -36.08
CA CYS A 460 14.49 -5.00 -34.75
C CYS A 460 16.03 -4.97 -34.80
N ARG A 461 16.63 -3.81 -34.53
CA ARG A 461 18.10 -3.61 -34.54
C ARG A 461 18.77 -3.94 -33.23
N GLY A 462 17.99 -4.10 -32.16
CA GLY A 462 18.47 -4.57 -30.88
C GLY A 462 17.45 -4.41 -29.77
N ILE A 463 17.76 -4.99 -28.61
CA ILE A 463 16.96 -4.91 -27.39
C ILE A 463 17.72 -4.11 -26.35
N LEU A 464 17.07 -3.18 -25.64
CA LEU A 464 17.62 -2.56 -24.44
C LEU A 464 16.68 -2.82 -23.26
N THR A 465 17.17 -3.52 -22.23
CA THR A 465 16.32 -3.97 -21.11
C THR A 465 17.03 -3.99 -19.76
N LEU A 466 16.27 -4.16 -18.67
CA LEU A 466 16.74 -4.22 -17.29
C LEU A 466 16.60 -5.64 -16.74
N ASN A 467 17.67 -6.43 -16.78
CA ASN A 467 17.71 -7.84 -16.36
C ASN A 467 16.37 -8.57 -16.62
N SER A 468 16.01 -8.64 -17.91
CA SER A 468 14.75 -9.20 -18.38
C SER A 468 15.03 -10.38 -19.28
N ASN A 469 14.21 -11.42 -19.15
CA ASN A 469 14.29 -12.58 -20.02
C ASN A 469 13.98 -12.26 -21.50
N VAL A 470 13.48 -11.06 -21.81
CA VAL A 470 13.34 -10.60 -23.21
C VAL A 470 14.69 -10.55 -23.94
N ALA A 471 15.80 -10.30 -23.24
CA ALA A 471 17.12 -10.41 -23.84
C ALA A 471 17.42 -11.84 -24.31
N HIS A 472 16.94 -12.86 -23.58
CA HIS A 472 17.10 -14.26 -23.95
C HIS A 472 16.19 -14.65 -25.11
N ASP A 473 14.99 -14.06 -25.20
CA ASP A 473 14.12 -14.24 -26.37
C ASP A 473 14.80 -13.71 -27.67
N GLY A 474 15.68 -12.71 -27.54
CA GLY A 474 16.54 -12.23 -28.62
C GLY A 474 17.53 -13.27 -29.16
N LEU A 475 17.97 -14.24 -28.34
CA LEU A 475 18.86 -15.34 -28.78
C LEU A 475 18.21 -16.22 -29.84
N LEU A 476 16.88 -16.33 -29.86
CA LEU A 476 16.19 -17.12 -30.89
C LEU A 476 16.39 -16.51 -32.27
N TRP A 477 16.39 -15.19 -32.40
CA TRP A 477 16.41 -14.51 -33.68
C TRP A 477 17.73 -13.76 -33.93
N ASP A 478 18.77 -14.10 -33.17
CA ASP A 478 20.08 -13.46 -33.21
C ASP A 478 20.03 -11.92 -33.09
N VAL A 479 19.05 -11.41 -32.34
CA VAL A 479 18.90 -9.98 -32.11
C VAL A 479 19.85 -9.57 -30.98
N PRO A 480 20.79 -8.62 -31.22
CA PRO A 480 21.70 -8.14 -30.18
C PRO A 480 20.95 -7.45 -29.04
N ALA A 481 21.53 -7.48 -27.83
CA ALA A 481 20.92 -6.84 -26.67
C ALA A 481 21.92 -6.07 -25.81
N ILE A 482 21.39 -5.05 -25.16
CA ILE A 482 21.99 -4.27 -24.08
C ILE A 482 21.16 -4.58 -22.82
N VAL A 483 21.78 -5.22 -21.84
CA VAL A 483 21.11 -5.63 -20.60
C VAL A 483 21.75 -4.90 -19.43
N LEU A 484 21.06 -3.87 -18.95
CA LEU A 484 21.55 -3.02 -17.88
C LEU A 484 21.28 -3.66 -16.51
N GLY A 485 22.17 -3.42 -15.56
CA GLY A 485 22.08 -3.94 -14.20
C GLY A 485 22.94 -5.18 -13.96
N ARG A 486 22.57 -5.95 -12.94
CA ARG A 486 23.23 -7.23 -12.62
C ARG A 486 22.58 -8.35 -13.45
N ASN A 487 23.39 -9.14 -14.14
CA ASN A 487 22.95 -10.15 -15.10
C ASN A 487 23.40 -11.57 -14.69
N VAL A 488 23.01 -12.57 -15.47
CA VAL A 488 23.50 -13.95 -15.34
C VAL A 488 24.98 -14.05 -15.69
N TRP A 489 25.53 -13.15 -16.49
CA TRP A 489 26.96 -13.05 -16.81
C TRP A 489 27.61 -11.86 -16.07
N PRO A 490 28.95 -11.85 -15.88
CA PRO A 490 29.63 -10.80 -15.13
C PRO A 490 29.63 -9.45 -15.85
N ARG A 491 29.77 -8.37 -15.07
CA ARG A 491 29.84 -6.99 -15.58
C ARG A 491 31.19 -6.67 -16.24
N SER A 492 32.25 -7.37 -15.87
CA SER A 492 33.61 -7.25 -16.41
C SER A 492 34.05 -8.58 -17.02
N GLY A 493 34.89 -8.53 -18.05
CA GLY A 493 35.32 -9.68 -18.85
C GLY A 493 35.45 -9.27 -20.32
N ALA A 494 36.40 -9.89 -21.02
CA ALA A 494 36.73 -9.51 -22.40
C ALA A 494 35.55 -9.73 -23.36
N ILE A 495 34.79 -10.82 -23.19
CA ILE A 495 33.73 -11.23 -24.11
C ILE A 495 32.50 -11.69 -23.30
N LYS A 496 31.33 -11.20 -23.69
CA LYS A 496 30.05 -11.37 -22.97
C LYS A 496 28.96 -11.70 -23.98
N PRO A 497 27.89 -12.41 -23.58
CA PRO A 497 26.80 -12.72 -24.50
C PRO A 497 26.06 -11.47 -24.98
N PHE A 498 25.95 -10.46 -24.11
CA PHE A 498 25.29 -9.18 -24.40
C PHE A 498 26.01 -8.02 -23.73
N LEU A 499 25.85 -6.82 -24.30
CA LEU A 499 26.41 -5.60 -23.75
C LEU A 499 25.76 -5.26 -22.40
N THR A 500 26.54 -4.74 -21.46
CA THR A 500 26.09 -4.38 -20.10
C THR A 500 25.89 -2.88 -19.91
N GLU A 501 26.22 -2.11 -20.94
CA GLU A 501 26.06 -0.66 -21.03
C GLU A 501 25.84 -0.28 -22.49
N ALA A 502 25.14 0.83 -22.72
CA ALA A 502 24.91 1.29 -24.07
C ALA A 502 26.20 1.89 -24.64
N PRO A 503 26.62 1.48 -25.85
CA PRO A 503 27.82 2.01 -26.45
C PRO A 503 27.60 3.46 -26.91
N ARG A 504 28.67 4.25 -26.98
CA ARG A 504 28.63 5.59 -27.60
C ARG A 504 28.44 5.49 -29.11
N ASP A 505 29.06 4.50 -29.72
CA ASP A 505 28.87 4.12 -31.11
C ASP A 505 27.91 2.94 -31.20
N TRP A 506 26.73 3.17 -31.78
CA TRP A 506 25.70 2.14 -31.92
C TRP A 506 26.07 1.03 -32.92
N ALA A 507 27.10 1.20 -33.76
CA ALA A 507 27.65 0.13 -34.60
C ALA A 507 28.17 -1.04 -33.75
N LEU A 508 28.71 -0.75 -32.56
CA LEU A 508 29.21 -1.76 -31.61
C LEU A 508 28.12 -2.74 -31.15
N LEU A 509 26.85 -2.34 -31.18
CA LEU A 509 25.75 -3.24 -30.86
C LEU A 509 25.62 -4.36 -31.90
N ALA A 510 25.70 -4.01 -33.19
CA ALA A 510 25.67 -4.97 -34.28
C ALA A 510 26.97 -5.80 -34.35
N GLU A 511 28.13 -5.17 -34.13
CA GLU A 511 29.42 -5.87 -34.10
C GLU A 511 29.51 -6.89 -32.96
N SER A 512 28.94 -6.57 -31.79
CA SER A 512 28.84 -7.53 -30.69
C SER A 512 28.05 -8.78 -31.07
N ALA A 513 27.11 -8.66 -32.02
CA ALA A 513 26.39 -9.78 -32.61
C ALA A 513 27.15 -10.47 -33.75
N ALA A 514 27.87 -9.74 -34.58
CA ALA A 514 28.48 -10.30 -35.79
C ALA A 514 29.86 -10.94 -35.57
N SER A 515 30.59 -10.57 -34.52
CA SER A 515 31.92 -11.12 -34.25
C SER A 515 31.87 -12.65 -33.98
N ALA A 516 32.87 -13.38 -34.46
CA ALA A 516 32.96 -14.84 -34.29
C ALA A 516 32.90 -15.23 -32.80
N ASP A 517 33.63 -14.53 -31.95
CA ASP A 517 33.61 -14.77 -30.51
C ASP A 517 32.27 -14.37 -29.86
N GLY A 518 31.64 -13.30 -30.33
CA GLY A 518 30.31 -12.89 -29.86
C GLY A 518 29.24 -13.95 -30.17
N ILE A 519 29.29 -14.52 -31.37
CA ILE A 519 28.44 -15.64 -31.78
C ILE A 519 28.72 -16.85 -30.89
N ALA A 520 29.97 -17.29 -30.80
CA ALA A 520 30.36 -18.45 -29.98
C ALA A 520 29.94 -18.29 -28.52
N CYS A 521 30.19 -17.12 -27.93
CA CYS A 521 29.81 -16.81 -26.55
C CYS A 521 28.28 -16.84 -26.34
N ARG A 522 27.48 -16.30 -27.27
CA ARG A 522 26.01 -16.36 -27.16
C ARG A 522 25.46 -17.77 -27.31
N ARG A 523 26.06 -18.59 -28.17
CA ARG A 523 25.68 -20.00 -28.34
C ARG A 523 26.00 -20.81 -27.10
N ALA A 524 27.21 -20.66 -26.55
CA ALA A 524 27.60 -21.24 -25.26
C ALA A 524 26.66 -20.77 -24.13
N TYR A 525 26.28 -19.49 -24.12
CA TYR A 525 25.33 -18.96 -23.15
C TYR A 525 23.93 -19.55 -23.31
N ALA A 526 23.40 -19.66 -24.54
CA ALA A 526 22.10 -20.29 -24.81
C ALA A 526 22.09 -21.75 -24.32
N GLN A 527 23.14 -22.51 -24.63
CA GLN A 527 23.32 -23.88 -24.16
C GLN A 527 23.38 -23.94 -22.63
N HIS A 528 24.10 -23.02 -21.98
CA HIS A 528 24.16 -22.91 -20.52
C HIS A 528 22.78 -22.68 -19.90
N LEU A 529 21.99 -21.74 -20.43
CA LEU A 529 20.64 -21.46 -19.94
C LEU A 529 19.72 -22.68 -20.07
N ILE A 530 19.78 -23.33 -21.22
CA ILE A 530 19.00 -24.52 -21.56
C ILE A 530 19.38 -25.71 -20.65
N ALA A 531 20.65 -25.86 -20.30
CA ALA A 531 21.12 -26.93 -19.42
C ALA A 531 20.76 -26.72 -17.94
N HIS A 532 20.49 -25.48 -17.52
CA HIS A 532 20.20 -25.11 -16.13
C HIS A 532 18.73 -24.79 -15.86
N GLN A 533 17.83 -25.04 -16.82
CA GLN A 533 16.39 -24.95 -16.62
C GLN A 533 15.78 -26.35 -16.51
N CYS A 534 14.58 -26.42 -15.95
CA CYS A 534 13.85 -27.65 -15.70
C CYS A 534 12.55 -27.64 -16.51
N SER A 535 12.34 -28.67 -17.33
CA SER A 535 11.03 -28.92 -17.95
C SER A 535 10.04 -29.51 -16.96
N LEU A 536 8.75 -29.54 -17.32
CA LEU A 536 7.72 -30.14 -16.47
C LEU A 536 7.94 -31.66 -16.27
N GLY A 537 8.42 -32.36 -17.31
CA GLY A 537 8.74 -33.78 -17.22
C GLY A 537 9.90 -34.07 -16.27
N GLU A 538 10.91 -33.20 -16.27
CA GLU A 538 12.04 -33.30 -15.34
C GLU A 538 11.66 -32.93 -13.91
N ALA A 539 10.70 -32.01 -13.72
CA ALA A 539 10.13 -31.71 -12.42
C ALA A 539 9.27 -32.86 -11.86
N ALA A 540 8.78 -33.75 -12.73
CA ALA A 540 8.03 -34.93 -12.34
C ALA A 540 8.93 -36.07 -11.82
N ASP A 541 10.20 -36.11 -12.21
CA ASP A 541 11.18 -37.09 -11.73
C ASP A 541 11.58 -36.81 -10.27
N PRO A 542 11.20 -37.68 -9.32
CA PRO A 542 11.51 -37.48 -7.90
C PRO A 542 13.02 -37.40 -7.62
N GLN A 543 13.88 -38.09 -8.38
CA GLN A 543 15.34 -38.06 -8.14
C GLN A 543 15.92 -36.68 -8.47
N ARG A 544 15.44 -36.04 -9.54
CA ARG A 544 15.83 -34.67 -9.89
C ARG A 544 15.32 -33.67 -8.86
N VAL A 545 14.10 -33.84 -8.36
CA VAL A 545 13.56 -33.00 -7.27
C VAL A 545 14.37 -33.19 -5.99
N ALA A 546 14.80 -34.40 -5.66
CA ALA A 546 15.65 -34.67 -4.51
C ALA A 546 16.98 -33.89 -4.60
N ALA A 547 17.62 -33.86 -5.78
CA ALA A 547 18.83 -33.08 -6.00
C ALA A 547 18.60 -31.56 -5.81
N LEU A 548 17.46 -31.02 -6.24
CA LEU A 548 17.09 -29.61 -6.00
C LEU A 548 16.86 -29.31 -4.51
N LEU A 549 16.21 -30.21 -3.78
CA LEU A 549 16.03 -30.07 -2.33
C LEU A 549 17.38 -30.14 -1.59
N GLU A 550 18.25 -31.07 -1.98
CA GLU A 550 19.61 -31.15 -1.42
C GLU A 550 20.41 -29.88 -1.70
N LEU A 551 20.30 -29.34 -2.91
CA LEU A 551 20.95 -28.09 -3.28
C LEU A 551 20.43 -26.94 -2.38
N ALA A 552 19.12 -26.84 -2.16
CA ALA A 552 18.53 -25.86 -1.25
C ALA A 552 18.91 -26.05 0.22
N LEU A 553 19.17 -27.29 0.65
CA LEU A 553 19.63 -27.59 2.01
C LEU A 553 21.11 -27.28 2.22
N ARG A 554 21.94 -27.51 1.19
CA ARG A 554 23.38 -27.19 1.20
C ARG A 554 23.61 -25.69 1.07
N GLU A 555 22.86 -25.05 0.19
CA GLU A 555 22.95 -23.62 -0.06
C GLU A 555 22.03 -22.88 0.89
N ARG A 556 22.61 -22.29 1.94
CA ARG A 556 21.87 -21.27 2.69
C ARG A 556 21.46 -20.18 1.69
N PRO A 557 20.18 -19.72 1.69
CA PRO A 557 19.80 -18.59 0.87
C PRO A 557 20.81 -17.47 1.12
N LEU A 558 21.35 -16.89 0.05
CA LEU A 558 22.28 -15.77 0.13
C LEU A 558 21.72 -14.78 1.15
N ALA A 559 22.45 -14.55 2.24
CA ALA A 559 22.14 -13.46 3.14
C ALA A 559 21.99 -12.22 2.25
N PRO A 560 20.96 -11.37 2.43
CA PRO A 560 20.78 -10.19 1.61
C PRO A 560 22.09 -9.41 1.59
N THR A 561 22.82 -9.50 0.47
CA THR A 561 24.13 -8.87 0.33
C THR A 561 23.89 -7.38 0.21
N GLY A 562 24.06 -6.74 1.36
CA GLY A 562 23.81 -5.33 1.65
C GLY A 562 24.13 -5.04 3.11
N THR A 563 25.36 -5.37 3.52
CA THR A 563 26.06 -5.07 4.80
C THR A 563 25.53 -5.71 6.10
N VAL A 564 26.11 -6.88 6.40
CA VAL A 564 26.33 -7.39 7.77
C VAL A 564 27.72 -6.90 8.22
N ILE A 565 27.77 -6.19 9.36
CA ILE A 565 29.00 -5.99 10.15
C ILE A 565 29.03 -7.12 11.19
N PRO A 566 30.17 -7.83 11.40
CA PRO A 566 30.23 -8.96 12.30
C PRO A 566 30.12 -8.53 13.77
N ARG A 567 29.36 -9.29 14.55
CA ARG A 567 29.25 -9.13 16.00
C ARG A 567 30.31 -10.01 16.68
N VAL A 568 31.32 -9.37 17.25
CA VAL A 568 32.26 -9.99 18.20
C VAL A 568 31.48 -10.45 19.45
N LEU A 569 31.73 -11.69 19.88
CA LEU A 569 31.26 -12.25 21.15
C LEU A 569 32.05 -11.64 22.32
N PRO A 570 31.40 -11.11 23.38
CA PRO A 570 32.08 -10.88 24.64
C PRO A 570 32.37 -12.23 25.31
N ARG A 571 33.63 -12.44 25.69
CA ARG A 571 34.06 -13.51 26.59
C ARG A 571 33.34 -13.37 27.94
N SER A 572 32.76 -14.50 28.37
CA SER A 572 32.45 -14.92 29.75
C SER A 572 32.47 -13.86 30.87
N ALA A 573 31.29 -13.59 31.43
CA ALA A 573 31.16 -13.31 32.86
C ALA A 573 29.85 -13.90 33.38
N ALA A 574 30.01 -14.90 34.24
CA ALA A 574 29.13 -15.44 35.27
C ALA A 574 27.59 -15.24 35.19
N ARG A 575 26.89 -16.38 35.29
CA ARG A 575 25.50 -16.54 35.77
C ARG A 575 25.07 -15.41 36.73
N LYS A 576 24.07 -14.62 36.32
CA LYS A 576 23.10 -13.99 37.23
C LYS A 576 21.71 -14.13 36.63
N ALA A 577 20.77 -14.51 37.48
CA ALA A 577 19.38 -14.82 37.13
C ALA A 577 18.74 -13.71 36.29
N ALA A 578 17.98 -14.11 35.25
CA ALA A 578 17.23 -13.19 34.42
C ALA A 578 16.11 -12.53 35.24
N PRO A 579 15.89 -11.19 35.14
CA PRO A 579 14.71 -10.56 35.69
C PRO A 579 13.50 -10.98 34.85
N ILE A 580 12.39 -11.27 35.54
CA ILE A 580 11.09 -11.58 34.96
C ILE A 580 10.68 -10.40 34.04
N PRO A 581 10.24 -10.64 32.77
CA PRO A 581 9.72 -9.57 31.93
C PRO A 581 8.46 -9.01 32.57
N ALA A 582 8.35 -7.68 32.67
CA ALA A 582 7.11 -7.04 33.07
C ALA A 582 5.95 -7.54 32.19
N PRO A 583 4.78 -7.87 32.76
CA PRO A 583 3.70 -8.48 32.03
C PRO A 583 3.19 -7.54 30.93
N SER A 584 3.12 -8.03 29.70
CA SER A 584 2.44 -7.33 28.61
C SER A 584 0.94 -7.26 28.93
N LEU A 585 0.34 -6.06 28.82
CA LEU A 585 -1.09 -5.88 29.07
C LEU A 585 -1.94 -6.85 28.22
N PRO A 586 -3.03 -7.41 28.78
CA PRO A 586 -3.98 -8.24 28.04
C PRO A 586 -4.56 -7.49 26.83
N THR A 587 -4.84 -8.22 25.75
CA THR A 587 -5.27 -7.62 24.48
C THR A 587 -6.74 -7.88 24.18
N LEU A 588 -7.52 -6.84 23.93
CA LEU A 588 -8.84 -6.91 23.31
C LEU A 588 -8.68 -6.75 21.79
N ASN A 589 -9.31 -7.61 21.00
CA ASN A 589 -9.16 -7.58 19.55
C ASN A 589 -10.43 -7.16 18.83
N VAL A 590 -10.40 -6.01 18.15
CA VAL A 590 -11.48 -5.55 17.27
C VAL A 590 -11.27 -6.11 15.87
N VAL A 591 -12.24 -6.85 15.37
CA VAL A 591 -12.13 -7.65 14.15
C VAL A 591 -13.14 -7.20 13.10
N ALA A 592 -12.62 -6.76 11.95
CA ALA A 592 -13.38 -6.60 10.71
C ALA A 592 -12.45 -6.63 9.49
N GLU A 593 -12.70 -7.52 8.52
CA GLU A 593 -12.07 -7.49 7.20
C GLU A 593 -12.30 -6.14 6.49
N ASN A 594 -11.25 -5.56 5.91
CA ASN A 594 -11.35 -4.29 5.20
C ASN A 594 -12.07 -4.50 3.86
N LYS A 595 -13.33 -4.05 3.78
CA LYS A 595 -14.14 -4.05 2.55
C LYS A 595 -14.47 -2.63 2.08
N GLY A 596 -13.63 -1.65 2.46
CA GLY A 596 -13.94 -0.23 2.33
C GLY A 596 -15.04 0.24 3.28
N TRP A 597 -15.38 1.53 3.20
CA TRP A 597 -16.43 2.18 3.99
C TRP A 597 -16.21 2.28 5.52
N LEU A 598 -17.30 2.43 6.29
CA LEU A 598 -17.36 2.85 7.70
C LEU A 598 -16.59 1.98 8.71
N PHE A 599 -16.52 0.67 8.51
CA PHE A 599 -16.01 -0.26 9.53
C PHE A 599 -14.53 -0.07 9.88
N GLU A 600 -13.72 0.47 8.96
CA GLU A 600 -12.32 0.81 9.27
C GLU A 600 -12.23 1.97 10.27
N HIS A 601 -13.11 2.98 10.15
CA HIS A 601 -13.13 4.11 11.06
C HIS A 601 -13.63 3.67 12.45
N TRP A 602 -14.61 2.76 12.54
CA TRP A 602 -15.03 2.17 13.82
C TRP A 602 -13.93 1.37 14.51
N LYS A 603 -13.15 0.58 13.74
CA LYS A 603 -11.98 -0.13 14.28
C LYS A 603 -10.95 0.84 14.86
N GLN A 604 -10.69 1.95 14.17
CA GLN A 604 -9.75 2.97 14.62
C GLN A 604 -10.25 3.67 15.88
N ALA A 605 -11.53 4.01 15.96
CA ALA A 605 -12.14 4.62 17.15
C ALA A 605 -12.02 3.71 18.38
N LEU A 606 -12.37 2.43 18.26
CA LEU A 606 -12.22 1.45 19.35
C LEU A 606 -10.75 1.21 19.73
N ALA A 607 -9.83 1.17 18.75
CA ALA A 607 -8.40 0.98 19.02
C ALA A 607 -7.75 2.19 19.71
N ALA A 608 -8.25 3.39 19.46
CA ALA A 608 -7.76 4.63 20.07
C ALA A 608 -8.21 4.80 21.53
N ALA A 609 -9.30 4.15 21.93
CA ALA A 609 -9.92 4.30 23.25
C ALA A 609 -9.62 3.14 24.20
N ALA A 610 -8.38 2.64 24.24
CA ALA A 610 -8.05 1.45 25.03
C ALA A 610 -8.40 1.64 26.53
N PRO A 611 -9.19 0.72 27.14
CA PRO A 611 -9.56 0.87 28.54
C PRO A 611 -8.35 0.63 29.46
N PRO A 612 -8.33 1.21 30.67
CA PRO A 612 -7.24 1.01 31.61
C PRO A 612 -6.93 -0.47 31.84
N GLY A 613 -5.65 -0.84 31.80
CA GLY A 613 -5.20 -2.22 31.99
C GLY A 613 -5.29 -3.12 30.77
N TYR A 614 -5.79 -2.63 29.62
CA TYR A 614 -5.87 -3.40 28.38
C TYR A 614 -5.18 -2.67 27.22
N ARG A 615 -4.74 -3.46 26.24
CA ARG A 615 -4.43 -2.97 24.90
C ARG A 615 -5.57 -3.33 23.95
N VAL A 616 -5.95 -2.42 23.06
CA VAL A 616 -6.89 -2.73 21.98
C VAL A 616 -6.13 -2.88 20.66
N ALA A 617 -6.37 -3.97 19.94
CA ALA A 617 -5.78 -4.23 18.63
C ALA A 617 -6.87 -4.33 17.56
N ALA A 618 -6.82 -3.47 16.55
CA ALA A 618 -7.68 -3.57 15.37
C ALA A 618 -7.05 -4.48 14.30
N THR A 619 -7.77 -5.50 13.84
CA THR A 619 -7.27 -6.45 12.84
C THR A 619 -8.34 -6.84 11.82
N GLN A 620 -7.89 -7.39 10.69
CA GLN A 620 -8.78 -7.96 9.67
C GLN A 620 -9.17 -9.41 9.95
N LYS A 621 -8.37 -10.12 10.76
CA LYS A 621 -8.57 -11.49 11.19
C LYS A 621 -8.36 -11.57 12.70
N PRO A 622 -9.12 -12.41 13.41
CA PRO A 622 -9.00 -12.50 14.86
C PRO A 622 -7.60 -12.94 15.27
N LEU A 623 -7.07 -12.33 16.32
CA LEU A 623 -5.81 -12.70 16.98
C LEU A 623 -6.09 -13.85 17.95
N PRO A 624 -5.49 -15.05 17.79
CA PRO A 624 -5.77 -16.18 18.68
C PRO A 624 -5.42 -15.94 20.14
N GLN A 625 -4.45 -15.04 20.41
CA GLN A 625 -3.93 -14.72 21.73
C GLN A 625 -4.62 -13.53 22.42
N ALA A 626 -5.73 -13.03 21.88
CA ALA A 626 -6.49 -11.97 22.52
C ALA A 626 -7.36 -12.53 23.66
N GLU A 627 -7.65 -11.71 24.66
CA GLU A 627 -8.50 -12.09 25.80
C GLU A 627 -10.00 -12.05 25.46
N ALA A 628 -10.38 -11.16 24.54
CA ALA A 628 -11.74 -11.07 23.99
C ALA A 628 -11.73 -10.48 22.57
N TRP A 629 -12.81 -10.71 21.82
CA TRP A 629 -12.95 -10.25 20.43
C TRP A 629 -14.21 -9.42 20.25
N ILE A 630 -14.09 -8.30 19.52
CA ILE A 630 -15.23 -7.46 19.11
C ILE A 630 -15.40 -7.60 17.60
N PHE A 631 -16.46 -8.27 17.15
CA PHE A 631 -16.79 -8.42 15.74
C PHE A 631 -17.75 -7.32 15.30
N LEU A 632 -17.27 -6.41 14.44
CA LEU A 632 -18.10 -5.31 13.93
C LEU A 632 -19.17 -5.75 12.93
N ARG A 633 -19.08 -6.97 12.41
CA ARG A 633 -20.07 -7.57 11.50
C ARG A 633 -20.47 -8.94 11.97
N ALA A 634 -21.77 -9.14 12.15
CA ALA A 634 -22.37 -10.38 12.64
C ALA A 634 -21.84 -11.66 11.96
N ARG A 635 -21.75 -11.67 10.62
CA ARG A 635 -21.26 -12.85 9.88
C ARG A 635 -19.81 -13.25 10.20
N GLU A 636 -19.00 -12.31 10.70
CA GLU A 636 -17.59 -12.57 10.98
C GLU A 636 -17.35 -13.26 12.32
N ALA A 637 -18.38 -13.33 13.16
CA ALA A 637 -18.39 -14.10 14.40
C ALA A 637 -18.06 -15.59 14.14
N ALA A 638 -18.34 -16.10 12.94
CA ALA A 638 -17.96 -17.46 12.54
C ALA A 638 -16.45 -17.74 12.53
N ARG A 639 -15.62 -16.70 12.63
CA ARG A 639 -14.15 -16.84 12.75
C ARG A 639 -13.67 -16.69 14.18
N SER A 640 -14.57 -16.56 15.15
CA SER A 640 -14.22 -16.37 16.55
C SER A 640 -13.33 -17.53 17.06
N PRO A 641 -12.17 -17.23 17.66
CA PRO A 641 -11.36 -18.23 18.36
C PRO A 641 -12.06 -18.76 19.62
N ASP A 642 -12.81 -17.90 20.32
CA ASP A 642 -13.68 -18.28 21.44
C ASP A 642 -14.98 -17.45 21.41
N PRO A 643 -16.09 -18.07 20.97
CA PRO A 643 -17.38 -17.39 20.91
C PRO A 643 -17.85 -16.81 22.26
N MET A 644 -17.62 -17.49 23.38
CA MET A 644 -18.10 -17.02 24.69
C MET A 644 -17.39 -15.74 25.16
N ARG A 645 -16.18 -15.49 24.65
CA ARG A 645 -15.41 -14.25 24.87
C ARG A 645 -15.56 -13.24 23.73
N SER A 646 -16.55 -13.42 22.88
CA SER A 646 -16.78 -12.57 21.71
C SER A 646 -18.01 -11.69 21.84
N VAL A 647 -17.82 -10.41 21.55
CA VAL A 647 -18.86 -9.39 21.38
C VAL A 647 -19.18 -9.27 19.89
N VAL A 648 -20.45 -9.26 19.53
CA VAL A 648 -20.89 -9.14 18.13
C VAL A 648 -21.85 -7.97 17.94
N GLN A 649 -21.58 -7.14 16.93
CA GLN A 649 -22.46 -6.03 16.55
C GLN A 649 -23.57 -6.47 15.58
N LEU A 650 -24.79 -5.99 15.84
CA LEU A 650 -25.99 -6.22 15.03
C LEU A 650 -26.58 -4.89 14.56
N HIS A 651 -26.39 -4.56 13.28
CA HIS A 651 -26.74 -3.24 12.71
C HIS A 651 -28.06 -3.20 11.92
N ASP A 652 -28.65 -4.36 11.60
CA ASP A 652 -29.82 -4.45 10.72
C ASP A 652 -30.92 -5.36 11.30
N MET A 653 -32.12 -5.25 10.73
CA MET A 653 -33.29 -6.10 11.01
C MET A 653 -33.32 -7.36 10.13
N SER A 654 -32.16 -7.99 9.87
CA SER A 654 -32.17 -9.29 9.18
C SER A 654 -33.08 -10.29 9.91
N GLY A 655 -33.88 -11.05 9.17
CA GLY A 655 -34.85 -11.97 9.74
C GLY A 655 -34.23 -13.11 10.55
N ALA A 656 -35.07 -13.77 11.36
CA ALA A 656 -34.66 -14.85 12.26
C ALA A 656 -33.96 -16.01 11.54
N GLU A 657 -34.32 -16.29 10.28
CA GLU A 657 -33.70 -17.31 9.44
C GLU A 657 -32.19 -17.11 9.24
N THR A 658 -31.72 -15.87 9.26
CA THR A 658 -30.29 -15.56 9.09
C THR A 658 -29.45 -16.02 10.29
N TYR A 659 -30.06 -16.12 11.47
CA TYR A 659 -29.42 -16.51 12.73
C TYR A 659 -29.65 -17.99 13.11
N ARG A 660 -30.60 -18.68 12.47
CA ARG A 660 -30.82 -20.12 12.68
C ARG A 660 -29.67 -20.94 12.10
N ARG A 661 -29.59 -22.22 12.50
CA ARG A 661 -28.58 -23.18 12.00
C ARG A 661 -28.58 -23.22 10.46
N GLY A 662 -27.40 -23.05 9.86
CA GLY A 662 -27.23 -22.98 8.40
C GLY A 662 -27.39 -21.56 7.81
N GLY A 663 -27.88 -20.60 8.59
CA GLY A 663 -27.94 -19.19 8.22
C GLY A 663 -26.56 -18.50 8.24
N ALA A 664 -26.43 -17.41 7.50
CA ALA A 664 -25.15 -16.68 7.34
C ALA A 664 -24.61 -16.06 8.64
N ARG A 665 -25.42 -15.97 9.70
CA ARG A 665 -25.06 -15.43 11.03
C ARG A 665 -25.33 -16.44 12.14
N ALA A 666 -25.40 -17.74 11.83
CA ALA A 666 -25.68 -18.79 12.83
C ALA A 666 -24.74 -18.75 14.04
N GLU A 667 -23.47 -18.38 13.85
CA GLU A 667 -22.46 -18.34 14.91
C GLU A 667 -22.68 -17.21 15.94
N VAL A 668 -23.56 -16.25 15.66
CA VAL A 668 -24.01 -15.26 16.66
C VAL A 668 -24.64 -15.95 17.87
N ALA A 669 -25.34 -17.07 17.65
CA ALA A 669 -25.96 -17.84 18.72
C ALA A 669 -24.94 -18.43 19.71
N ARG A 670 -23.65 -18.46 19.38
CA ARG A 670 -22.61 -18.97 20.29
C ARG A 670 -21.86 -17.86 21.01
N CYS A 671 -22.09 -16.60 20.65
CA CYS A 671 -21.33 -15.49 21.17
C CYS A 671 -21.82 -15.07 22.56
N GLY A 672 -20.88 -14.75 23.46
CA GLY A 672 -21.19 -14.36 24.85
C GLY A 672 -21.65 -12.91 25.01
N GLY A 673 -21.25 -12.03 24.08
CA GLY A 673 -21.61 -10.61 24.06
C GLY A 673 -22.37 -10.20 22.80
N LEU A 674 -23.46 -9.44 22.96
CA LEU A 674 -24.22 -8.90 21.82
C LEU A 674 -24.46 -7.40 21.98
N VAL A 675 -24.20 -6.62 20.93
CA VAL A 675 -24.55 -5.20 20.86
C VAL A 675 -25.62 -5.03 19.81
N LEU A 676 -26.81 -4.66 20.28
CA LEU A 676 -27.98 -4.40 19.45
C LEU A 676 -27.99 -2.92 19.08
N ALA A 677 -28.22 -2.61 17.81
CA ALA A 677 -28.45 -1.23 17.40
C ALA A 677 -29.89 -0.78 17.73
N HIS A 678 -30.86 -1.71 17.87
CA HIS A 678 -32.26 -1.38 18.17
C HIS A 678 -32.93 -2.43 19.10
N PRO A 679 -33.85 -2.05 20.00
CA PRO A 679 -34.53 -2.98 20.91
C PRO A 679 -35.28 -4.13 20.21
N ASP A 680 -35.95 -3.89 19.08
CA ASP A 680 -36.74 -4.91 18.36
C ASP A 680 -35.90 -6.10 17.88
N GLN A 681 -34.59 -5.95 17.77
CA GLN A 681 -33.69 -7.06 17.45
C GLN A 681 -33.78 -8.17 18.52
N GLN A 682 -34.22 -7.87 19.74
CA GLN A 682 -34.46 -8.88 20.78
C GLN A 682 -35.53 -9.90 20.34
N ALA A 683 -36.64 -9.44 19.78
CA ALA A 683 -37.70 -10.33 19.30
C ALA A 683 -37.23 -11.19 18.13
N ILE A 684 -36.43 -10.62 17.22
CA ILE A 684 -35.82 -11.35 16.10
C ILE A 684 -34.87 -12.45 16.60
N LEU A 685 -34.01 -12.12 17.56
CA LEU A 685 -33.08 -13.07 18.17
C LEU A 685 -33.84 -14.17 18.92
N ALA A 686 -34.87 -13.84 19.69
CA ALA A 686 -35.73 -14.81 20.36
C ALA A 686 -36.42 -15.76 19.36
N ALA A 687 -36.99 -15.23 18.28
CA ALA A 687 -37.60 -16.01 17.19
C ALA A 687 -36.60 -16.88 16.39
N SER A 688 -35.30 -16.61 16.53
CA SER A 688 -34.21 -17.44 15.99
C SER A 688 -33.69 -18.51 16.97
N GLY A 689 -34.20 -18.52 18.21
CA GLY A 689 -33.76 -19.43 19.28
C GLY A 689 -32.56 -18.93 20.08
N ILE A 690 -32.22 -17.64 20.00
CA ILE A 690 -31.11 -17.04 20.75
C ILE A 690 -31.65 -16.47 22.06
N ASP A 691 -31.30 -17.11 23.17
CA ASP A 691 -31.72 -16.76 24.53
C ASP A 691 -30.84 -15.66 25.15
N LEU A 692 -31.28 -14.41 25.10
CA LEU A 692 -30.52 -13.27 25.62
C LEU A 692 -30.23 -13.35 27.12
N SER A 693 -31.00 -14.10 27.92
CA SER A 693 -30.77 -14.23 29.38
C SER A 693 -29.46 -14.96 29.72
N LYS A 694 -28.90 -15.70 28.75
CA LYS A 694 -27.64 -16.45 28.90
C LYS A 694 -26.41 -15.68 28.41
N ARG A 695 -26.56 -14.40 28.05
CA ARG A 695 -25.53 -13.59 27.40
C ARG A 695 -25.48 -12.21 28.03
N GLN A 696 -24.34 -11.55 27.91
CA GLN A 696 -24.25 -10.12 28.17
C GLN A 696 -24.66 -9.38 26.90
N TRP A 697 -25.55 -8.41 27.00
CA TRP A 697 -25.97 -7.64 25.85
C TRP A 697 -26.39 -6.23 26.22
N ILE A 698 -26.29 -5.33 25.24
CA ILE A 698 -26.66 -3.91 25.38
C ILE A 698 -27.38 -3.44 24.11
N VAL A 699 -28.22 -2.42 24.25
CA VAL A 699 -28.70 -1.62 23.12
C VAL A 699 -27.84 -0.38 23.01
N ARG A 700 -27.13 -0.22 21.89
CA ARG A 700 -26.27 0.93 21.63
C ARG A 700 -26.21 1.23 20.14
N PRO A 701 -27.08 2.11 19.61
CA PRO A 701 -26.91 2.65 18.27
C PRO A 701 -25.67 3.55 18.19
N VAL A 702 -25.26 3.92 16.97
CA VAL A 702 -24.06 4.72 16.73
C VAL A 702 -24.35 5.90 15.79
N GLY A 703 -24.25 7.11 16.31
CA GLY A 703 -24.01 8.34 15.55
C GLY A 703 -22.54 8.75 15.65
N TRP A 704 -22.12 9.71 14.83
CA TRP A 704 -20.70 10.08 14.71
C TRP A 704 -20.31 11.33 15.51
N SER A 705 -21.07 12.41 15.40
CA SER A 705 -20.66 13.72 15.90
C SER A 705 -21.19 14.04 17.28
N GLU A 706 -20.32 14.48 18.17
CA GLU A 706 -20.67 15.16 19.42
C GLU A 706 -20.46 16.69 19.32
N ALA A 707 -19.94 17.15 18.18
CA ALA A 707 -19.66 18.56 17.91
C ALA A 707 -20.92 19.35 17.57
N ALA A 708 -20.88 20.66 17.86
CA ALA A 708 -21.94 21.59 17.49
C ALA A 708 -22.14 21.60 15.96
N PRO A 709 -23.39 21.65 15.49
CA PRO A 709 -23.70 21.70 14.06
C PRO A 709 -23.13 22.96 13.39
N ALA A 710 -22.66 22.83 12.13
CA ALA A 710 -22.35 24.00 11.31
C ALA A 710 -23.63 24.78 10.94
N PRO A 711 -23.56 26.10 10.69
CA PRO A 711 -24.72 26.85 10.24
C PRO A 711 -25.30 26.31 8.92
N PRO A 712 -26.61 26.52 8.64
CA PRO A 712 -27.22 26.14 7.38
C PRO A 712 -26.52 26.79 6.18
N ASN A 713 -26.54 26.13 5.03
CA ASN A 713 -26.04 26.72 3.78
C ASN A 713 -26.88 27.95 3.37
N GLU A 714 -26.31 29.00 2.81
CA GLU A 714 -27.08 30.18 2.35
C GLU A 714 -27.52 30.11 0.88
N ASP A 715 -27.13 29.05 0.16
CA ASP A 715 -27.44 28.90 -1.27
C ASP A 715 -28.93 29.04 -1.61
N ALA A 716 -29.24 29.72 -2.71
CA ALA A 716 -30.63 29.92 -3.16
C ALA A 716 -31.37 28.61 -3.47
N VAL A 717 -30.68 27.62 -4.06
CA VAL A 717 -31.27 26.30 -4.39
C VAL A 717 -31.03 25.31 -3.25
N PRO A 718 -32.09 24.67 -2.70
CA PRO A 718 -31.97 23.69 -1.62
C PRO A 718 -31.08 22.49 -1.96
N VAL A 719 -30.41 21.95 -0.94
CA VAL A 719 -29.52 20.80 -1.08
C VAL A 719 -30.07 19.61 -0.29
N LEU A 720 -30.48 18.56 -1.00
CA LEU A 720 -30.91 17.29 -0.41
C LEU A 720 -29.77 16.27 -0.49
N ALA A 721 -29.52 15.54 0.60
CA ALA A 721 -28.45 14.55 0.65
C ALA A 721 -28.96 13.12 0.86
N TRP A 722 -28.27 12.17 0.26
CA TRP A 722 -28.38 10.75 0.56
C TRP A 722 -27.01 10.21 0.93
N VAL A 723 -26.90 9.50 2.06
CA VAL A 723 -25.61 9.08 2.64
C VAL A 723 -25.57 7.56 2.76
N GLY A 724 -24.65 6.90 2.05
CA GLY A 724 -24.54 5.45 2.12
C GLY A 724 -23.79 4.81 0.96
N ARG A 725 -24.09 3.53 0.72
CA ARG A 725 -23.58 2.77 -0.43
C ARG A 725 -24.66 1.80 -0.93
N PRO A 726 -24.65 1.42 -2.22
CA PRO A 726 -25.56 0.40 -2.73
C PRO A 726 -25.36 -0.93 -2.00
N ALA A 727 -26.45 -1.54 -1.57
CA ALA A 727 -26.44 -2.84 -0.90
C ALA A 727 -27.58 -3.71 -1.46
N ASN A 728 -27.24 -4.94 -1.85
CA ASN A 728 -28.20 -5.90 -2.39
C ASN A 728 -28.26 -7.15 -1.51
N GLN A 729 -29.47 -7.62 -1.24
CA GLN A 729 -29.73 -8.89 -0.57
C GLN A 729 -30.75 -9.67 -1.39
N GLN A 730 -30.37 -10.88 -1.83
CA GLN A 730 -31.22 -11.75 -2.65
C GLN A 730 -31.80 -11.05 -3.90
N GLY A 731 -31.00 -10.20 -4.55
CA GLY A 731 -31.40 -9.48 -5.76
C GLY A 731 -32.27 -8.24 -5.53
N ARG A 732 -32.59 -7.89 -4.28
CA ARG A 732 -33.31 -6.66 -3.91
C ARG A 732 -32.35 -5.61 -3.35
N ASP A 733 -32.60 -4.33 -3.69
CA ASP A 733 -31.89 -3.18 -3.10
C ASP A 733 -32.37 -2.99 -1.66
N VAL A 734 -31.49 -3.23 -0.69
CA VAL A 734 -31.77 -3.01 0.73
C VAL A 734 -31.26 -1.66 1.23
N SER A 735 -30.46 -0.96 0.42
CA SER A 735 -30.03 0.41 0.71
C SER A 735 -31.11 1.45 0.43
N GLY A 736 -32.12 1.10 -0.37
CA GLY A 736 -33.20 2.01 -0.77
C GLY A 736 -32.75 3.11 -1.72
N LEU A 737 -31.61 2.93 -2.38
CA LEU A 737 -31.04 3.95 -3.28
C LEU A 737 -31.88 4.06 -4.55
N THR A 738 -32.41 2.95 -5.04
CA THR A 738 -33.28 2.91 -6.21
C THR A 738 -34.59 3.65 -5.95
N GLU A 739 -35.21 3.42 -4.80
CA GLU A 739 -36.42 4.10 -4.34
C GLU A 739 -36.17 5.60 -4.14
N PHE A 740 -35.04 5.97 -3.55
CA PHE A 740 -34.63 7.37 -3.42
C PHE A 740 -34.52 8.06 -4.80
N ILE A 741 -33.84 7.44 -5.77
CA ILE A 741 -33.71 8.01 -7.13
C ILE A 741 -35.09 8.22 -7.76
N ALA A 742 -35.96 7.21 -7.65
CA ALA A 742 -37.32 7.30 -8.19
C ALA A 742 -38.15 8.39 -7.50
N ALA A 743 -38.00 8.57 -6.19
CA ALA A 743 -38.69 9.60 -5.42
C ALA A 743 -38.23 11.00 -5.82
N VAL A 744 -36.92 11.21 -5.96
CA VAL A 744 -36.36 12.49 -6.42
C VAL A 744 -36.81 12.83 -7.84
N GLN A 745 -36.92 11.84 -8.73
CA GLN A 745 -37.44 12.04 -10.09
C GLN A 745 -38.93 12.41 -10.13
N ARG A 746 -39.68 12.14 -9.05
CA ARG A 746 -41.12 12.48 -8.92
C ARG A 746 -41.37 13.75 -8.12
N ALA A 747 -40.41 14.17 -7.30
CA ALA A 747 -40.49 15.41 -6.55
C ALA A 747 -40.55 16.61 -7.50
N THR A 748 -41.34 17.61 -7.12
CA THR A 748 -41.64 18.78 -7.97
C THR A 748 -40.78 20.00 -7.63
N SER A 749 -40.21 20.03 -6.41
CA SER A 749 -39.39 21.15 -5.94
C SER A 749 -38.02 21.19 -6.62
N PRO A 750 -37.54 22.39 -7.02
CA PRO A 750 -36.17 22.52 -7.53
C PRO A 750 -35.16 22.24 -6.42
N MET A 751 -34.20 21.35 -6.69
CA MET A 751 -33.21 20.93 -5.70
C MET A 751 -31.88 20.51 -6.33
N ARG A 752 -30.81 20.51 -5.51
CA ARG A 752 -29.53 19.88 -5.83
C ARG A 752 -29.33 18.65 -4.95
N ILE A 753 -28.83 17.58 -5.55
CA ILE A 753 -28.58 16.31 -4.85
C ILE A 753 -27.09 16.16 -4.51
N LYS A 754 -26.82 15.79 -3.26
CA LYS A 754 -25.50 15.33 -2.81
C LYS A 754 -25.56 13.86 -2.42
N LEU A 755 -24.92 13.02 -3.22
CA LEU A 755 -24.76 11.60 -2.91
C LEU A 755 -23.44 11.41 -2.16
N VAL A 756 -23.50 11.18 -0.85
CA VAL A 756 -22.32 11.00 0.00
C VAL A 756 -22.04 9.51 0.17
N GLY A 757 -20.97 9.01 -0.48
CA GLY A 757 -20.44 7.69 -0.19
C GLY A 757 -19.72 6.96 -1.32
N GLU A 758 -19.82 5.63 -1.33
CA GLU A 758 -19.07 4.75 -2.26
C GLU A 758 -19.97 4.09 -3.30
N ARG A 759 -19.47 4.00 -4.54
CA ARG A 759 -20.13 3.33 -5.69
C ARG A 759 -21.45 4.00 -6.11
N LEU A 760 -21.48 5.32 -6.12
CA LEU A 760 -22.68 6.13 -6.42
C LEU A 760 -22.68 6.77 -7.81
N ASP A 761 -21.65 6.52 -8.63
CA ASP A 761 -21.51 7.12 -9.96
C ASP A 761 -22.69 6.80 -10.89
N ALA A 762 -23.19 5.56 -10.85
CA ALA A 762 -24.34 5.13 -11.65
C ALA A 762 -25.63 5.84 -11.21
N ALA A 763 -25.84 6.00 -9.90
CA ALA A 763 -26.97 6.74 -9.34
C ALA A 763 -26.93 8.22 -9.74
N ALA A 764 -25.76 8.86 -9.61
CA ALA A 764 -25.57 10.24 -10.03
C ALA A 764 -25.78 10.42 -11.53
N ALA A 765 -25.29 9.50 -12.36
CA ALA A 765 -25.53 9.53 -13.80
C ALA A 765 -27.02 9.36 -14.14
N SER A 766 -27.77 8.56 -13.36
CA SER A 766 -29.22 8.43 -13.52
C SER A 766 -29.96 9.73 -13.22
N LEU A 767 -29.64 10.38 -12.09
CA LEU A 767 -30.25 11.66 -11.71
C LEU A 767 -29.93 12.78 -12.71
N ARG A 768 -28.67 12.86 -13.17
CA ARG A 768 -28.26 13.85 -14.19
C ARG A 768 -28.96 13.65 -15.52
N ARG A 769 -29.18 12.40 -15.95
CA ARG A 769 -29.95 12.11 -17.17
C ARG A 769 -31.42 12.54 -17.06
N ALA A 770 -31.96 12.57 -15.85
CA ALA A 770 -33.29 13.11 -15.57
C ALA A 770 -33.28 14.65 -15.36
N GLY A 771 -32.17 15.34 -15.65
CA GLY A 771 -32.07 16.80 -15.53
C GLY A 771 -31.80 17.32 -14.12
N ILE A 772 -31.55 16.45 -13.14
CA ILE A 772 -31.31 16.83 -11.75
C ILE A 772 -29.82 17.08 -11.50
N ASP A 773 -29.47 18.25 -10.97
CA ASP A 773 -28.10 18.54 -10.56
C ASP A 773 -27.71 17.63 -9.39
N CYS A 774 -26.71 16.78 -9.62
CA CYS A 774 -26.26 15.80 -8.66
C CYS A 774 -24.74 15.76 -8.59
N THR A 775 -24.18 15.81 -7.37
CA THR A 775 -22.75 15.63 -7.11
C THR A 775 -22.53 14.40 -6.23
N VAL A 776 -21.49 13.62 -6.54
CA VAL A 776 -21.02 12.53 -5.67
C VAL A 776 -19.91 13.06 -4.78
N MET A 777 -19.99 12.79 -3.49
CA MET A 777 -19.00 13.16 -2.49
C MET A 777 -18.45 11.91 -1.80
N GLY A 778 -17.14 11.72 -1.85
CA GLY A 778 -16.49 10.63 -1.12
C GLY A 778 -16.24 10.98 0.35
N LEU A 779 -15.89 9.98 1.17
CA LEU A 779 -15.51 10.21 2.58
C LEU A 779 -14.25 11.07 2.75
N SER A 780 -13.46 11.31 1.69
CA SER A 780 -12.37 12.30 1.73
C SER A 780 -12.88 13.74 1.72
N GLN A 781 -14.03 14.00 1.10
CA GLN A 781 -14.68 15.31 1.06
C GLN A 781 -15.67 15.51 2.22
N CYS A 782 -16.27 14.41 2.70
CA CYS A 782 -17.12 14.35 3.87
C CYS A 782 -16.49 13.42 4.94
N PRO A 783 -15.36 13.80 5.56
CA PRO A 783 -14.75 12.97 6.59
C PRO A 783 -15.71 12.82 7.77
N LEU A 784 -15.83 11.59 8.27
CA LEU A 784 -16.75 11.28 9.37
C LEU A 784 -16.42 12.11 10.62
N SER A 785 -15.13 12.34 10.91
CA SER A 785 -14.71 13.20 12.04
C SER A 785 -15.24 14.64 11.99
N ARG A 786 -15.69 15.13 10.82
CA ARG A 786 -16.34 16.43 10.64
C ARG A 786 -17.82 16.29 10.25
N CYS A 787 -18.47 15.19 10.66
CA CYS A 787 -19.85 14.87 10.32
C CYS A 787 -20.81 16.05 10.58
N ALA A 788 -20.82 16.60 11.79
CA ALA A 788 -21.69 17.75 12.13
C ALA A 788 -21.48 18.97 11.21
N GLU A 789 -20.29 19.13 10.64
CA GLU A 789 -20.02 20.26 9.76
C GLU A 789 -20.66 20.09 8.38
N TRP A 790 -20.45 18.95 7.73
CA TRP A 790 -20.96 18.78 6.37
C TRP A 790 -22.43 18.36 6.35
N ILE A 791 -22.88 17.53 7.31
CA ILE A 791 -24.28 17.11 7.36
C ILE A 791 -25.19 18.30 7.66
N GLY A 792 -24.70 19.21 8.51
CA GLY A 792 -25.37 20.44 8.87
C GLY A 792 -25.53 21.43 7.71
N ARG A 793 -24.82 21.27 6.60
CA ARG A 793 -24.97 22.16 5.44
C ARG A 793 -26.12 21.76 4.52
N PHE A 794 -26.73 20.60 4.74
CA PHE A 794 -27.84 20.14 3.94
C PHE A 794 -29.17 20.72 4.42
N ASP A 795 -30.10 20.87 3.48
CA ASP A 795 -31.48 21.30 3.76
C ASP A 795 -32.39 20.12 4.12
N GLY A 796 -31.98 18.91 3.78
CA GLY A 796 -32.60 17.67 4.23
C GLY A 796 -31.73 16.46 3.94
N VAL A 797 -31.94 15.37 4.70
CA VAL A 797 -31.26 14.09 4.51
C VAL A 797 -32.30 13.00 4.27
N VAL A 798 -32.07 12.12 3.29
CA VAL A 798 -32.91 10.95 3.07
C VAL A 798 -32.21 9.68 3.57
N VAL A 799 -32.92 8.94 4.41
CA VAL A 799 -32.49 7.63 4.96
C VAL A 799 -33.50 6.58 4.49
N SER A 800 -33.22 5.95 3.35
CA SER A 800 -34.18 5.07 2.66
C SER A 800 -33.95 3.57 2.85
N SER A 801 -33.05 3.16 3.76
CA SER A 801 -32.76 1.73 3.93
C SER A 801 -33.99 0.94 4.38
N ALA A 802 -34.18 -0.24 3.78
CA ALA A 802 -35.26 -1.15 4.14
C ALA A 802 -34.90 -2.11 5.29
N SER A 803 -33.66 -2.06 5.80
CA SER A 803 -33.19 -3.03 6.80
C SER A 803 -32.25 -2.46 7.86
N ASP A 804 -31.58 -1.34 7.63
CA ASP A 804 -30.71 -0.72 8.64
C ASP A 804 -31.56 -0.12 9.77
N CYS A 805 -31.34 -0.59 11.00
CA CYS A 805 -32.16 -0.23 12.16
C CYS A 805 -31.63 0.97 12.95
N GLY A 806 -30.40 1.40 12.66
CA GLY A 806 -29.76 2.55 13.30
C GLY A 806 -28.69 3.16 12.41
N PRO A 807 -29.04 3.60 11.18
CA PRO A 807 -28.08 4.17 10.26
C PRO A 807 -27.55 5.49 10.82
N TRP A 808 -26.24 5.60 11.01
CA TRP A 808 -25.62 6.79 11.61
C TRP A 808 -26.06 8.15 11.01
N PRO A 809 -26.32 8.32 9.69
CA PRO A 809 -26.73 9.62 9.16
C PRO A 809 -28.07 10.11 9.75
N LEU A 810 -28.93 9.21 10.22
CA LEU A 810 -30.17 9.57 10.92
C LEU A 810 -29.86 10.36 12.19
N PHE A 811 -29.03 9.81 13.08
CA PHE A 811 -28.71 10.44 14.37
C PHE A 811 -27.98 11.75 14.18
N ASP A 812 -27.02 11.80 13.25
CA ASP A 812 -26.25 13.00 12.99
C ASP A 812 -27.07 14.12 12.34
N ALA A 813 -28.02 13.78 11.45
CA ALA A 813 -28.93 14.76 10.86
C ALA A 813 -29.90 15.32 11.91
N VAL A 814 -30.52 14.44 12.70
CA VAL A 814 -31.43 14.82 13.80
C VAL A 814 -30.71 15.68 14.84
N ARG A 815 -29.49 15.30 15.25
CA ARG A 815 -28.65 16.08 16.16
C ARG A 815 -28.26 17.43 15.58
N ALA A 816 -27.99 17.47 14.28
CA ALA A 816 -27.71 18.71 13.58
C ALA A 816 -28.97 19.56 13.35
N GLY A 817 -30.19 19.08 13.66
CA GLY A 817 -31.44 19.76 13.38
C GLY A 817 -31.77 19.84 11.88
N VAL A 818 -31.18 18.96 11.07
CA VAL A 818 -31.48 18.82 9.64
C VAL A 818 -32.66 17.86 9.48
N PRO A 819 -33.75 18.25 8.81
CA PRO A 819 -34.92 17.39 8.67
C PRO A 819 -34.59 16.12 7.89
N VAL A 820 -35.15 14.99 8.33
CA VAL A 820 -34.90 13.66 7.75
C VAL A 820 -36.15 13.11 7.10
N VAL A 821 -36.05 12.60 5.87
CA VAL A 821 -37.09 11.76 5.26
C VAL A 821 -36.62 10.32 5.35
N ALA A 822 -37.36 9.45 6.04
CA ALA A 822 -36.93 8.08 6.26
C ALA A 822 -38.03 7.02 6.13
N THR A 823 -37.64 5.83 5.68
CA THR A 823 -38.48 4.62 5.73
C THR A 823 -38.72 4.17 7.17
N ARG A 824 -39.83 3.45 7.43
CA ARG A 824 -40.15 2.91 8.78
C ARG A 824 -39.26 1.73 9.17
N VAL A 825 -38.04 2.02 9.59
CA VAL A 825 -37.12 0.98 10.07
C VAL A 825 -36.38 1.46 11.31
N GLY A 826 -36.48 0.67 12.39
CA GLY A 826 -35.77 0.90 13.65
C GLY A 826 -35.98 2.31 14.21
N TRP A 827 -34.88 3.00 14.53
CA TRP A 827 -34.91 4.32 15.17
C TRP A 827 -35.61 5.42 14.37
N ALA A 828 -35.80 5.26 13.05
CA ALA A 828 -36.49 6.26 12.26
C ALA A 828 -37.92 6.51 12.78
N GLU A 829 -38.65 5.45 13.15
CA GLU A 829 -40.02 5.57 13.65
C GLU A 829 -40.09 6.34 14.97
N GLN A 830 -39.18 6.02 15.89
CA GLN A 830 -39.12 6.64 17.21
C GLN A 830 -38.66 8.11 17.16
N LEU A 831 -37.76 8.46 16.24
CA LEU A 831 -37.20 9.81 16.13
C LEU A 831 -38.04 10.76 15.25
N LEU A 832 -38.78 10.23 14.28
CA LEU A 832 -39.53 11.02 13.31
C LEU A 832 -41.06 10.92 13.46
N GLY A 833 -41.56 10.02 14.31
CA GLY A 833 -42.99 9.72 14.44
C GLY A 833 -43.87 10.88 14.88
N ASP A 834 -43.31 11.87 15.58
CA ASP A 834 -44.00 13.10 15.98
C ASP A 834 -43.97 14.21 14.91
N GLY A 835 -43.33 13.95 13.76
CA GLY A 835 -43.15 14.92 12.67
C GLY A 835 -42.18 16.06 12.99
N ARG A 836 -41.57 16.07 14.19
CA ARG A 836 -40.71 17.16 14.65
C ARG A 836 -39.34 17.10 14.02
N CYS A 837 -38.79 15.95 13.69
CA CYS A 837 -37.43 15.89 13.13
C CYS A 837 -37.41 15.52 11.64
N GLY A 838 -38.59 15.45 11.01
CA GLY A 838 -38.74 15.09 9.60
C GLY A 838 -39.99 14.25 9.35
N HIS A 839 -39.97 13.39 8.35
CA HIS A 839 -41.12 12.60 7.89
C HIS A 839 -40.79 11.11 7.74
N LEU A 840 -41.75 10.28 8.14
CA LEU A 840 -41.78 8.85 7.84
C LEU A 840 -42.48 8.59 6.52
N VAL A 841 -41.96 7.65 5.75
CA VAL A 841 -42.47 7.32 4.41
C VAL A 841 -42.53 5.82 4.21
N ASP A 842 -43.47 5.39 3.36
CA ASP A 842 -43.79 3.97 3.11
C ASP A 842 -43.51 3.53 1.68
N GLY A 843 -43.24 4.48 0.78
CA GLY A 843 -42.98 4.20 -0.63
C GLY A 843 -42.50 5.43 -1.38
N ILE A 844 -42.33 5.27 -2.69
CA ILE A 844 -41.72 6.27 -3.55
C ILE A 844 -42.53 7.58 -3.58
N ASP A 845 -43.86 7.49 -3.64
CA ASP A 845 -44.72 8.68 -3.79
C ASP A 845 -44.86 9.48 -2.49
N THR A 846 -44.93 8.77 -1.35
CA THR A 846 -44.89 9.40 -0.02
C THR A 846 -43.52 10.00 0.26
N MET A 847 -42.44 9.37 -0.23
CA MET A 847 -41.09 9.93 -0.19
C MET A 847 -40.94 11.20 -1.03
N ALA A 848 -41.45 11.21 -2.26
CA ALA A 848 -41.44 12.40 -3.12
C ALA A 848 -42.21 13.57 -2.46
N SER A 849 -43.41 13.29 -1.95
CA SER A 849 -44.26 14.27 -1.26
C SER A 849 -43.58 14.82 0.00
N ALA A 850 -42.91 13.96 0.77
CA ALA A 850 -42.17 14.36 1.96
C ALA A 850 -40.93 15.20 1.62
N ILE A 851 -40.22 14.87 0.54
CA ILE A 851 -39.10 15.69 0.05
C ILE A 851 -39.63 17.09 -0.31
N ASP A 852 -40.72 17.19 -1.07
CA ASP A 852 -41.33 18.47 -1.42
C ASP A 852 -41.76 19.27 -0.19
N ALA A 853 -42.36 18.62 0.81
CA ALA A 853 -42.74 19.25 2.07
C ALA A 853 -41.55 19.81 2.85
N VAL A 854 -40.46 19.04 2.96
CA VAL A 854 -39.22 19.47 3.64
C VAL A 854 -38.63 20.70 2.94
N LEU A 855 -38.55 20.67 1.61
CA LEU A 855 -37.95 21.75 0.83
C LEU A 855 -38.82 23.01 0.81
N ALA A 856 -40.15 22.87 0.75
CA ALA A 856 -41.08 23.99 0.86
C ALA A 856 -41.00 24.69 2.24
N GLN A 857 -40.70 23.94 3.30
CA GLN A 857 -40.58 24.45 4.68
C GLN A 857 -39.13 24.77 5.09
N ARG A 858 -38.20 24.91 4.13
CA ARG A 858 -36.76 25.13 4.38
C ARG A 858 -36.48 26.25 5.40
N SER A 859 -37.14 27.39 5.29
CA SER A 859 -36.94 28.52 6.21
C SER A 859 -37.39 28.19 7.64
N HIS A 860 -38.49 27.44 7.79
CA HIS A 860 -38.96 26.97 9.08
C HIS A 860 -37.94 26.03 9.73
N TRP A 861 -37.46 25.03 8.99
CA TRP A 861 -36.45 24.09 9.48
C TRP A 861 -35.15 24.78 9.93
N ARG A 862 -34.69 25.77 9.16
CA ARG A 862 -33.50 26.57 9.50
C ARG A 862 -33.66 27.39 10.76
N ALA A 863 -34.78 28.11 10.89
CA ALA A 863 -35.05 28.92 12.08
C ALA A 863 -35.12 28.03 13.32
N ARG A 864 -35.77 26.88 13.19
CA ARG A 864 -35.96 25.94 14.29
C ARG A 864 -34.64 25.33 14.76
N ARG A 865 -33.72 25.06 13.85
CA ARG A 865 -32.38 24.55 14.15
C ARG A 865 -31.57 25.46 15.09
N LEU A 866 -31.75 26.78 14.99
CA LEU A 866 -31.02 27.75 15.83
C LEU A 866 -31.47 27.74 17.29
N VAL A 867 -32.66 27.18 17.58
CA VAL A 867 -33.27 27.20 18.92
C VAL A 867 -33.50 25.80 19.49
N LEU A 868 -33.28 24.74 18.71
CA LEU A 868 -33.43 23.37 19.18
C LEU A 868 -32.21 22.94 20.01
N PRO A 869 -32.41 22.38 21.22
CA PRO A 869 -31.33 21.73 21.93
C PRO A 869 -30.85 20.48 21.16
N PRO A 870 -29.58 20.08 21.31
CA PRO A 870 -29.05 18.87 20.69
C PRO A 870 -29.91 17.65 21.01
N GLN A 871 -30.32 16.94 19.97
CA GLN A 871 -31.13 15.73 20.09
C GLN A 871 -30.23 14.48 20.15
N CYS A 872 -30.65 13.47 20.91
CA CYS A 872 -29.98 12.16 21.03
C CYS A 872 -28.49 12.20 21.43
N PRO A 873 -28.05 13.00 22.43
CA PRO A 873 -26.63 13.06 22.84
C PRO A 873 -26.05 11.69 23.25
N GLU A 874 -26.87 10.78 23.75
CA GLU A 874 -26.52 9.44 24.21
C GLU A 874 -26.12 8.46 23.09
N PHE A 875 -26.41 8.80 21.82
CA PHE A 875 -26.05 8.02 20.63
C PHE A 875 -24.76 8.52 19.97
N GLY A 876 -23.86 9.14 20.75
CA GLY A 876 -22.54 9.59 20.29
C GLY A 876 -21.54 8.44 20.07
N MET A 877 -20.49 8.73 19.30
CA MET A 877 -19.43 7.77 19.03
C MET A 877 -18.68 7.36 20.31
N ALA A 878 -18.42 8.30 21.22
CA ALA A 878 -17.69 8.00 22.45
C ALA A 878 -18.48 7.03 23.34
N ALA A 879 -19.78 7.27 23.50
CA ALA A 879 -20.68 6.39 24.25
C ALA A 879 -20.76 4.98 23.64
N TRP A 880 -20.80 4.88 22.31
CA TRP A 880 -20.78 3.59 21.62
C TRP A 880 -19.46 2.85 21.80
N VAL A 881 -18.32 3.54 21.65
CA VAL A 881 -16.97 2.97 21.84
C VAL A 881 -16.79 2.44 23.25
N GLU A 882 -17.14 3.25 24.24
CA GLU A 882 -16.99 2.91 25.66
C GLU A 882 -17.81 1.67 26.02
N ALA A 883 -19.10 1.64 25.66
CA ALA A 883 -19.98 0.53 25.97
C ALA A 883 -19.51 -0.80 25.32
N ASN A 884 -18.93 -0.71 24.12
CA ASN A 884 -18.37 -1.86 23.42
C ASN A 884 -17.13 -2.44 24.12
N LEU A 885 -16.23 -1.57 24.57
CA LEU A 885 -15.00 -1.97 25.23
C LEU A 885 -15.27 -2.51 26.63
N GLN A 886 -16.17 -1.88 27.38
CA GLN A 886 -16.62 -2.37 28.69
C GLN A 886 -17.21 -3.78 28.59
N LEU A 887 -18.07 -4.03 27.60
CA LEU A 887 -18.63 -5.35 27.36
C LEU A 887 -17.53 -6.40 27.03
N ALA A 888 -16.54 -6.03 26.22
CA ALA A 888 -15.42 -6.92 25.92
C ALA A 888 -14.52 -7.20 27.15
N VAL A 889 -14.29 -6.19 28.00
CA VAL A 889 -13.56 -6.35 29.27
C VAL A 889 -14.31 -7.29 30.23
N ALA A 890 -15.63 -7.15 30.34
CA ALA A 890 -16.46 -8.01 31.19
C ALA A 890 -16.39 -9.49 30.75
N LEU A 891 -16.34 -9.75 29.45
CA LEU A 891 -16.14 -11.11 28.92
C LEU A 891 -14.71 -11.62 29.07
N ALA A 892 -13.70 -10.74 28.90
CA ALA A 892 -12.28 -11.08 29.06
C ALA A 892 -11.93 -11.49 30.50
N THR A 893 -12.54 -10.84 31.49
CA THR A 893 -12.33 -11.10 32.92
C THR A 893 -13.14 -12.28 33.45
N GLY A 894 -14.01 -12.89 32.62
CA GLY A 894 -14.82 -14.03 33.01
C GLY A 894 -15.95 -13.66 33.98
N GLY A 895 -16.58 -12.49 33.78
CA GLY A 895 -17.52 -11.88 34.72
C GLY A 895 -18.46 -12.87 35.43
N GLU A 896 -18.31 -12.93 36.76
CA GLU A 896 -19.43 -13.20 37.66
C GLU A 896 -20.61 -12.34 37.23
N ARG A 897 -21.81 -12.93 37.26
CA ARG A 897 -23.07 -12.25 36.94
C ARG A 897 -23.20 -10.98 37.78
N ALA A 898 -22.98 -9.82 37.18
CA ALA A 898 -23.46 -8.57 37.74
C ALA A 898 -25.00 -8.60 37.64
N VAL A 899 -25.62 -8.80 38.80
CA VAL A 899 -27.06 -8.68 39.01
C VAL A 899 -27.44 -7.21 38.81
N ALA A 900 -28.39 -6.97 37.91
CA ALA A 900 -29.37 -5.90 38.01
C ALA A 900 -30.74 -6.50 37.68
#